data_AF-A0A4P5THS1-F1
#
_entry.id   AF-A0A4P5THS1-F1
#
_cell.length_a   1.000
_cell.length_b   1.000
_cell.length_c   1.000
_cell.angle_alpha   90.00
_cell.angle_beta   90.00
_cell.angle_gamma   90.00
#
_symmetry.space_group_name_H-M   'P 1'
#
loop_
_entity.id
_entity.type
_entity.pdbx_description
1 polymer ?
#
loop_
_entity_poly.entity_id
_entity_poly.type
_entity_poly.pdbx_seq_one_letter_code
_entity_poly.pdbx_strand_id
1 'polypeptide(L)'
;MMNYNQDFEINKIAFNNNGLNSIQSQYFVSENWPVVYILNNNGVSQAYVGETIDTNSRIFTHLQTPSKSHLQEAHLISSRKFNKSVTLDIESNLIKYLHADGKYKLLNGNLGLVNHSYYQRDEFYWAMFKNIWNGLISNGIAQHSLEHISNSDLFKYSPYKTLSADQRKNLMLIIDALLSENKKSVLVEGGAGTGKTILAIFLFKLMLTSDEDFNYREFGEDEKEFIDKVKQLKIKFPNPKMGLVIAMGSFRKTIKKVFRNISGLNSNLVIGPSDLEYESYDILFVDESHRLRKRVNLGPYFKIYDRVCNALKLDKLNTSELAWTQLRSNKVLYFYDAKQSIKPSDVDAFDFEQLKKAPNSINVKLHSQFRVKGGNGFVDFVNNLLDNNFKNKEFKYNDTNYDLQLFDNFSDFVNELREKNVKHQLSRFIAGYAWPWVSQNDPDAYDIEIENIKLKWNSTAIDYINSDIDAQEVGCIHTTQGYDLNYAGIIFGPEIIYNPVSNEIEIIKENYRDRNGTATIRDNAILKDYIVNIYKTIMLRGILGCYIYVCDGNLRNYFRKHIYLFKEIKNPIIEIAQPRNIKLIPFENSVPLYSLKVAAGEFKFNDNIPEKNFILVPEGVKITKEHFACKIYGNSMNKIVQDGQIALFKWYDGGSRNGLMVIAEYYDHQDLDNGSCYTFKEYYSQKAISEESWHHEKIILKPKSFDTSYQDIIIDSNSINEKRFSVKGIFDRVIEL
;
A
#
# COMPACT_ATOMS: atom_id res chain seq x y z
N MET A 1 -35.83 2.21 -23.02
CA MET A 1 -35.74 3.65 -22.70
C MET A 1 -34.60 3.83 -21.71
N MET A 2 -33.52 4.49 -22.12
CA MET A 2 -32.34 4.71 -21.26
C MET A 2 -32.70 5.63 -20.10
N ASN A 3 -32.41 5.19 -18.88
CA ASN A 3 -32.55 6.01 -17.69
C ASN A 3 -31.34 6.96 -17.66
N TYR A 4 -31.53 8.22 -18.07
CA TYR A 4 -30.47 9.22 -18.27
C TYR A 4 -29.69 9.62 -17.00
N ASN A 5 -29.96 8.98 -15.85
CA ASN A 5 -29.34 9.24 -14.55
C ASN A 5 -28.37 8.14 -14.07
N GLN A 6 -28.10 7.08 -14.85
CA GLN A 6 -27.13 6.05 -14.47
C GLN A 6 -25.83 6.15 -15.26
N ASP A 7 -24.72 6.32 -14.54
CA ASP A 7 -23.36 6.44 -15.08
C ASP A 7 -22.79 5.14 -15.69
N PHE A 8 -23.49 4.01 -15.53
CA PHE A 8 -23.14 2.69 -16.09
C PHE A 8 -24.40 1.82 -16.20
N GLU A 9 -24.33 0.76 -17.00
CA GLU A 9 -25.36 -0.29 -17.12
C GLU A 9 -24.77 -1.68 -16.89
N ILE A 10 -25.56 -2.60 -16.32
CA ILE A 10 -25.22 -4.02 -16.16
C ILE A 10 -26.29 -4.85 -16.88
N ASN A 11 -25.95 -5.39 -18.05
CA ASN A 11 -26.84 -6.18 -18.88
C ASN A 11 -26.55 -7.68 -18.69
N LYS A 12 -27.53 -8.43 -18.17
CA LYS A 12 -27.46 -9.88 -18.02
C LYS A 12 -27.94 -10.59 -19.28
N ILE A 13 -27.17 -11.55 -19.78
CA ILE A 13 -27.56 -12.47 -20.86
C ILE A 13 -27.24 -13.92 -20.50
N ALA A 14 -27.87 -14.85 -21.21
CA ALA A 14 -27.48 -16.25 -21.16
C ALA A 14 -26.10 -16.42 -21.84
N PHE A 15 -25.19 -17.16 -21.21
CA PHE A 15 -23.88 -17.47 -21.79
C PHE A 15 -24.00 -18.64 -22.78
N ASN A 16 -24.58 -18.35 -23.95
CA ASN A 16 -24.72 -19.25 -25.08
C ASN A 16 -24.85 -18.44 -26.38
N ASN A 17 -24.90 -19.11 -27.53
CA ASN A 17 -25.02 -18.46 -28.83
C ASN A 17 -26.28 -17.58 -28.96
N ASN A 18 -27.39 -17.95 -28.32
CA ASN A 18 -28.63 -17.16 -28.37
C ASN A 18 -28.48 -15.85 -27.59
N GLY A 19 -27.87 -15.88 -26.40
CA GLY A 19 -27.57 -14.69 -25.63
C GLY A 19 -26.58 -13.77 -26.35
N LEU A 20 -25.55 -14.34 -27.00
CA LEU A 20 -24.60 -13.58 -27.81
C LEU A 20 -25.30 -12.87 -28.99
N ASN A 21 -26.20 -13.55 -29.69
CA ASN A 21 -26.97 -12.95 -30.79
C ASN A 21 -27.89 -11.81 -30.30
N SER A 22 -28.39 -11.87 -29.06
CA SER A 22 -29.29 -10.86 -28.51
C SER A 22 -28.64 -9.49 -28.26
N ILE A 23 -27.31 -9.41 -28.22
CA ILE A 23 -26.56 -8.19 -27.89
C ILE A 23 -25.83 -7.56 -29.08
N GLN A 24 -25.83 -8.20 -30.26
CA GLN A 24 -25.03 -7.76 -31.41
C GLN A 24 -25.36 -6.34 -31.88
N SER A 25 -26.61 -5.90 -31.71
CA SER A 25 -27.09 -4.57 -32.09
C SER A 25 -27.03 -3.54 -30.95
N GLN A 26 -26.55 -3.92 -29.75
CA GLN A 26 -26.37 -2.98 -28.65
C GLN A 26 -25.20 -2.04 -28.96
N TYR A 27 -25.40 -0.75 -28.73
CA TYR A 27 -24.43 0.31 -29.04
C TYR A 27 -22.99 0.00 -28.57
N PHE A 28 -22.82 -0.41 -27.31
CA PHE A 28 -21.49 -0.70 -26.77
C PHE A 28 -20.81 -1.92 -27.40
N VAL A 29 -21.59 -2.88 -27.91
CA VAL A 29 -21.10 -4.09 -28.57
C VAL A 29 -20.82 -3.83 -30.05
N SER A 30 -21.72 -3.13 -30.75
CA SER A 30 -21.59 -2.85 -32.19
C SER A 30 -20.47 -1.87 -32.50
N GLU A 31 -20.22 -0.89 -31.63
CA GLU A 31 -19.19 0.14 -31.81
C GLU A 31 -17.82 -0.28 -31.26
N ASN A 32 -17.64 -1.55 -30.87
CA ASN A 32 -16.43 -2.04 -30.23
C ASN A 32 -15.99 -1.18 -29.02
N TRP A 33 -16.97 -0.74 -28.22
CA TRP A 33 -16.70 0.09 -27.06
C TRP A 33 -16.03 -0.74 -25.95
N PRO A 34 -15.12 -0.17 -25.13
CA PRO A 34 -14.57 -0.88 -23.98
C PRO A 34 -15.65 -1.31 -22.99
N VAL A 35 -15.70 -2.62 -22.70
CA VAL A 35 -16.67 -3.25 -21.79
C VAL A 35 -15.95 -4.18 -20.81
N VAL A 36 -16.48 -4.25 -19.59
CA VAL A 36 -16.08 -5.25 -18.58
C VAL A 36 -17.20 -6.27 -18.46
N TYR A 37 -16.88 -7.55 -18.32
CA TYR A 37 -17.87 -8.62 -18.22
C TYR A 37 -17.54 -9.61 -17.10
N ILE A 38 -18.60 -10.19 -16.52
CA ILE A 38 -18.51 -11.30 -15.57
C ILE A 38 -19.27 -12.48 -16.16
N LEU A 39 -18.60 -13.63 -16.28
CA LEU A 39 -19.22 -14.90 -16.62
C LEU A 39 -19.37 -15.72 -15.35
N ASN A 40 -20.53 -16.30 -15.07
CA ASN A 40 -20.75 -17.06 -13.85
C ASN A 40 -21.64 -18.29 -14.06
N ASN A 41 -21.53 -19.23 -13.12
CA ASN A 41 -22.47 -20.32 -12.93
C ASN A 41 -22.73 -20.50 -11.44
N ASN A 42 -23.96 -20.18 -11.03
CA ASN A 42 -24.39 -20.26 -9.63
C ASN A 42 -24.46 -21.71 -9.12
N GLY A 43 -24.66 -22.69 -9.99
CA GLY A 43 -24.72 -24.11 -9.63
C GLY A 43 -23.39 -24.70 -9.19
N VAL A 44 -22.26 -24.16 -9.67
CA VAL A 44 -20.91 -24.59 -9.28
C VAL A 44 -20.11 -23.51 -8.55
N SER A 45 -20.74 -22.37 -8.25
CA SER A 45 -20.13 -21.19 -7.62
C SER A 45 -18.79 -20.79 -8.25
N GLN A 46 -18.75 -20.68 -9.57
CA GLN A 46 -17.57 -20.23 -10.32
C GLN A 46 -17.87 -18.97 -11.12
N ALA A 47 -16.85 -18.11 -11.26
CA ALA A 47 -16.94 -16.92 -12.10
C ALA A 47 -15.61 -16.60 -12.80
N TYR A 48 -15.71 -15.85 -13.90
CA TYR A 48 -14.60 -15.30 -14.67
C TYR A 48 -14.88 -13.82 -14.91
N VAL A 49 -13.87 -12.98 -14.74
CA VAL A 49 -13.98 -11.54 -15.00
C VAL A 49 -13.06 -11.20 -16.18
N GLY A 50 -13.53 -10.38 -17.11
CA GLY A 50 -12.68 -9.95 -18.21
C GLY A 50 -13.05 -8.57 -18.72
N GLU A 51 -12.15 -7.95 -19.46
CA GLU A 51 -12.44 -6.76 -20.27
C GLU A 51 -12.19 -7.02 -21.77
N THR A 52 -12.85 -6.26 -22.63
CA THR A 52 -12.65 -6.34 -24.08
C THR A 52 -13.16 -5.08 -24.78
N ILE A 53 -12.65 -4.84 -25.98
CA ILE A 53 -13.25 -3.91 -26.96
C ILE A 53 -14.05 -4.68 -28.02
N ASP A 54 -13.76 -5.96 -28.22
CA ASP A 54 -14.50 -6.83 -29.13
C ASP A 54 -15.26 -7.86 -28.28
N THR A 55 -16.49 -7.50 -27.92
CA THR A 55 -17.34 -8.33 -27.05
C THR A 55 -17.75 -9.62 -27.77
N ASN A 56 -18.08 -9.54 -29.06
CA ASN A 56 -18.56 -10.68 -29.83
C ASN A 56 -17.49 -11.79 -29.94
N SER A 57 -16.30 -11.44 -30.44
CA SER A 57 -15.22 -12.41 -30.60
C SER A 57 -14.76 -12.96 -29.25
N ARG A 58 -14.70 -12.12 -28.21
CA ARG A 58 -14.23 -12.55 -26.90
C ARG A 58 -15.17 -13.55 -26.23
N ILE A 59 -16.47 -13.27 -26.23
CA ILE A 59 -17.48 -14.17 -25.65
C ILE A 59 -17.57 -15.47 -26.46
N PHE A 60 -17.51 -15.40 -27.79
CA PHE A 60 -17.46 -16.58 -28.65
C PHE A 60 -16.26 -17.48 -28.31
N THR A 61 -15.06 -16.91 -28.15
CA THR A 61 -13.86 -17.67 -27.77
C THR A 61 -14.03 -18.36 -26.42
N HIS A 62 -14.63 -17.70 -25.42
CA HIS A 62 -14.87 -18.34 -24.11
C HIS A 62 -15.89 -19.48 -24.21
N LEU A 63 -16.91 -19.39 -25.07
CA LEU A 63 -17.87 -20.48 -25.31
C LEU A 63 -17.19 -21.74 -25.88
N GLN A 64 -16.11 -21.57 -26.66
CA GLN A 64 -15.33 -22.69 -27.21
C GLN A 64 -14.25 -23.20 -26.25
N THR A 65 -14.00 -22.51 -25.14
CA THR A 65 -12.94 -22.87 -24.18
C THR A 65 -13.46 -23.91 -23.18
N PRO A 66 -12.91 -25.15 -23.12
CA PRO A 66 -13.44 -26.21 -22.28
C PRO A 66 -13.49 -25.87 -20.78
N SER A 67 -12.56 -25.05 -20.30
CA SER A 67 -12.50 -24.62 -18.89
C SER A 67 -13.53 -23.54 -18.52
N LYS A 68 -14.32 -23.04 -19.48
CA LYS A 68 -15.28 -21.92 -19.29
C LYS A 68 -16.64 -22.17 -19.91
N SER A 69 -16.77 -23.14 -20.82
CA SER A 69 -18.01 -23.44 -21.54
C SER A 69 -19.16 -23.91 -20.63
N HIS A 70 -18.86 -24.34 -19.40
CA HIS A 70 -19.85 -24.71 -18.39
C HIS A 70 -20.45 -23.51 -17.64
N LEU A 71 -19.99 -22.28 -17.89
CA LEU A 71 -20.59 -21.06 -17.34
C LEU A 71 -21.99 -20.85 -17.97
N GLN A 72 -22.88 -20.12 -17.30
CA GLN A 72 -24.30 -20.06 -17.68
C GLN A 72 -24.81 -18.65 -17.95
N GLU A 73 -24.23 -17.66 -17.30
CA GLU A 73 -24.68 -16.27 -17.34
C GLU A 73 -23.49 -15.37 -17.70
N ALA A 74 -23.76 -14.30 -18.44
CA ALA A 74 -22.81 -13.23 -18.70
C ALA A 74 -23.43 -11.88 -18.33
N HIS A 75 -22.68 -11.08 -17.56
CA HIS A 75 -23.06 -9.75 -17.10
C HIS A 75 -22.13 -8.74 -17.76
N LEU A 76 -22.65 -7.95 -18.70
CA LEU A 76 -21.91 -6.91 -19.40
C LEU A 76 -22.06 -5.59 -18.66
N ILE A 77 -20.94 -5.02 -18.24
CA ILE A 77 -20.84 -3.75 -17.54
C ILE A 77 -20.33 -2.71 -18.55
N SER A 78 -21.15 -1.71 -18.84
CA SER A 78 -20.85 -0.73 -19.89
C SER A 78 -21.09 0.70 -19.40
N SER A 79 -20.30 1.65 -19.90
CA SER A 79 -20.49 3.08 -19.65
C SER A 79 -19.87 3.89 -20.79
N ARG A 80 -20.50 5.02 -21.13
CA ARG A 80 -19.94 6.00 -22.06
C ARG A 80 -18.65 6.65 -21.55
N LYS A 81 -18.33 6.49 -20.26
CA LYS A 81 -17.10 7.01 -19.64
C LYS A 81 -15.96 5.98 -19.66
N PHE A 82 -16.22 4.76 -20.11
CA PHE A 82 -15.18 3.73 -20.19
C PHE A 82 -14.21 4.03 -21.33
N ASN A 83 -12.93 3.97 -21.00
CA ASN A 83 -11.82 3.81 -21.93
C ASN A 83 -11.02 2.59 -21.50
N LYS A 84 -10.01 2.20 -22.28
CA LYS A 84 -9.23 0.98 -22.02
C LYS A 84 -8.56 0.95 -20.63
N SER A 85 -8.03 2.08 -20.18
CA SER A 85 -7.38 2.17 -18.86
C SER A 85 -8.40 1.97 -17.74
N VAL A 86 -9.60 2.54 -17.90
CA VAL A 86 -10.71 2.41 -16.94
C VAL A 86 -11.21 0.96 -16.86
N THR A 87 -11.41 0.30 -18.01
CA THR A 87 -11.92 -1.09 -18.00
C THR A 87 -10.90 -2.06 -17.40
N LEU A 88 -9.60 -1.85 -17.63
CA LEU A 88 -8.52 -2.63 -17.00
C LEU A 88 -8.49 -2.46 -15.47
N ASP A 89 -8.70 -1.23 -14.97
CA ASP A 89 -8.75 -0.95 -13.54
C ASP A 89 -10.02 -1.52 -12.88
N ILE A 90 -11.17 -1.42 -13.55
CA ILE A 90 -12.42 -2.04 -13.08
C ILE A 90 -12.30 -3.56 -13.07
N GLU A 91 -11.83 -4.19 -14.16
CA GLU A 91 -11.59 -5.64 -14.24
C GLU A 91 -10.71 -6.09 -13.08
N SER A 92 -9.59 -5.39 -12.88
CA SER A 92 -8.67 -5.63 -11.79
C SER A 92 -9.35 -5.55 -10.41
N ASN A 93 -10.06 -4.46 -10.12
CA ASN A 93 -10.76 -4.34 -8.85
C ASN A 93 -11.86 -5.39 -8.69
N LEU A 94 -12.59 -5.74 -9.75
CA LEU A 94 -13.59 -6.81 -9.71
C LEU A 94 -12.98 -8.17 -9.39
N ILE A 95 -11.86 -8.55 -10.01
CA ILE A 95 -11.14 -9.80 -9.68
C ILE A 95 -10.76 -9.79 -8.20
N LYS A 96 -10.20 -8.68 -7.71
CA LYS A 96 -9.77 -8.52 -6.32
C LYS A 96 -10.91 -8.66 -5.32
N TYR A 97 -12.01 -7.96 -5.54
CA TYR A 97 -13.15 -7.91 -4.61
C TYR A 97 -14.07 -9.13 -4.75
N LEU A 98 -14.35 -9.65 -5.96
CA LEU A 98 -15.17 -10.86 -6.14
C LEU A 98 -14.50 -12.11 -5.58
N HIS A 99 -13.18 -12.23 -5.72
CA HIS A 99 -12.45 -13.32 -5.06
C HIS A 99 -12.65 -13.27 -3.54
N ALA A 100 -12.53 -12.08 -2.96
CA ALA A 100 -12.61 -11.90 -1.53
C ALA A 100 -14.04 -11.86 -0.96
N ASP A 101 -15.06 -11.66 -1.81
CA ASP A 101 -16.48 -11.79 -1.46
C ASP A 101 -16.85 -13.24 -1.07
N GLY A 102 -16.07 -14.23 -1.54
CA GLY A 102 -16.21 -15.65 -1.18
C GLY A 102 -17.39 -16.36 -1.85
N LYS A 103 -18.25 -15.64 -2.58
CA LYS A 103 -19.38 -16.22 -3.31
C LYS A 103 -18.95 -17.14 -4.45
N TYR A 104 -17.93 -16.75 -5.19
CA TYR A 104 -17.45 -17.49 -6.36
C TYR A 104 -15.96 -17.84 -6.22
N LYS A 105 -15.61 -19.03 -6.68
CA LYS A 105 -14.24 -19.39 -6.99
C LYS A 105 -13.88 -18.83 -8.37
N LEU A 106 -13.05 -17.78 -8.39
CA LEU A 106 -12.63 -17.18 -9.66
C LEU A 106 -11.73 -18.12 -10.46
N LEU A 107 -12.04 -18.23 -11.76
CA LEU A 107 -11.29 -19.03 -12.72
C LEU A 107 -10.01 -18.32 -13.17
N ASN A 108 -10.06 -17.00 -13.36
CA ASN A 108 -8.89 -16.20 -13.71
C ASN A 108 -8.39 -15.37 -12.54
N GLY A 109 -7.11 -15.03 -12.63
CA GLY A 109 -6.45 -14.12 -11.70
C GLY A 109 -5.44 -13.25 -12.41
N ASN A 110 -5.39 -11.97 -12.07
CA ASN A 110 -4.29 -11.12 -12.54
C ASN A 110 -3.04 -11.42 -11.70
N LEU A 111 -1.85 -11.41 -12.31
CA LEU A 111 -0.54 -11.64 -11.66
C LEU A 111 -0.09 -10.46 -10.77
N GLY A 112 -1.02 -9.89 -10.01
CA GLY A 112 -0.89 -8.56 -9.47
C GLY A 112 -1.65 -7.60 -10.36
N LEU A 113 -2.50 -6.78 -9.74
CA LEU A 113 -3.41 -5.91 -10.47
C LEU A 113 -2.69 -4.72 -11.05
N VAL A 114 -3.29 -4.17 -12.09
CA VAL A 114 -3.02 -2.86 -12.65
C VAL A 114 -2.97 -1.82 -11.52
N ASN A 115 -1.87 -1.07 -11.42
CA ASN A 115 -1.85 0.21 -10.71
C ASN A 115 -1.28 1.28 -11.64
N HIS A 116 -1.97 1.51 -12.76
CA HIS A 116 -1.71 2.66 -13.61
C HIS A 116 -2.34 3.90 -12.98
N SER A 117 -1.56 4.96 -12.80
CA SER A 117 -2.10 6.28 -12.51
C SER A 117 -2.64 6.85 -13.82
N TYR A 118 -3.96 7.05 -13.90
CA TYR A 118 -4.62 7.66 -15.05
C TYR A 118 -5.57 8.76 -14.57
N TYR A 119 -5.93 9.66 -15.49
CA TYR A 119 -6.69 10.88 -15.19
C TYR A 119 -7.98 10.58 -14.39
N GLN A 120 -8.19 11.30 -13.27
CA GLN A 120 -9.37 11.21 -12.37
C GLN A 120 -9.62 9.85 -11.68
N ARG A 121 -8.64 8.95 -11.63
CA ARG A 121 -8.77 7.60 -11.04
C ARG A 121 -9.39 7.61 -9.63
N ASP A 122 -8.84 8.40 -8.71
CA ASP A 122 -9.15 8.27 -7.28
C ASP A 122 -10.43 9.02 -6.87
N GLU A 123 -10.79 10.14 -7.53
CA GLU A 123 -12.00 10.92 -7.21
C GLU A 123 -13.24 10.43 -7.97
N PHE A 124 -13.09 10.08 -9.25
CA PHE A 124 -14.23 9.81 -10.14
C PHE A 124 -14.44 8.32 -10.39
N TYR A 125 -13.39 7.61 -10.77
CA TYR A 125 -13.50 6.20 -11.17
C TYR A 125 -13.62 5.26 -9.98
N TRP A 126 -13.04 5.60 -8.82
CA TRP A 126 -13.31 4.86 -7.58
C TRP A 126 -14.77 4.99 -7.13
N ALA A 127 -15.36 6.19 -7.22
CA ALA A 127 -16.78 6.40 -6.93
C ALA A 127 -17.67 5.61 -7.90
N MET A 128 -17.31 5.59 -9.19
CA MET A 128 -18.00 4.78 -10.19
C MET A 128 -17.87 3.27 -9.90
N PHE A 129 -16.68 2.78 -9.51
CA PHE A 129 -16.47 1.39 -9.11
C PHE A 129 -17.33 1.01 -7.90
N LYS A 130 -17.44 1.88 -6.87
CA LYS A 130 -18.36 1.65 -5.74
C LYS A 130 -19.80 1.48 -6.20
N ASN A 131 -20.25 2.31 -7.14
CA ASN A 131 -21.60 2.22 -7.69
C ASN A 131 -21.80 0.94 -8.51
N ILE A 132 -20.81 0.55 -9.33
CA ILE A 132 -20.81 -0.73 -10.05
C ILE A 132 -20.91 -1.90 -9.05
N TRP A 133 -20.12 -1.87 -7.98
CA TRP A 133 -20.14 -2.91 -6.94
C TRP A 133 -21.51 -3.04 -6.28
N ASN A 134 -22.14 -1.91 -5.90
CA ASN A 134 -23.51 -1.91 -5.36
C ASN A 134 -24.53 -2.45 -6.37
N GLY A 135 -24.35 -2.14 -7.66
CA GLY A 135 -25.11 -2.74 -8.74
C GLY A 135 -24.94 -4.26 -8.80
N LEU A 136 -23.72 -4.78 -8.63
CA LEU A 136 -23.43 -6.21 -8.59
C LEU A 136 -24.06 -6.89 -7.36
N ILE A 137 -24.07 -6.25 -6.19
CA ILE A 137 -24.81 -6.76 -5.01
C ILE A 137 -26.30 -6.86 -5.33
N SER A 138 -26.88 -5.80 -5.90
CA SER A 138 -28.31 -5.74 -6.22
C SER A 138 -28.74 -6.78 -7.27
N ASN A 139 -27.84 -7.11 -8.21
CA ASN A 139 -28.03 -8.16 -9.20
C ASN A 139 -27.72 -9.57 -8.67
N GLY A 140 -27.38 -9.71 -7.39
CA GLY A 140 -27.03 -10.99 -6.78
C GLY A 140 -25.73 -11.58 -7.35
N ILE A 141 -24.76 -10.76 -7.74
CA ILE A 141 -23.42 -11.20 -8.18
C ILE A 141 -22.38 -11.05 -7.07
N ALA A 142 -22.55 -10.09 -6.17
CA ALA A 142 -21.78 -9.99 -4.94
C ALA A 142 -22.70 -10.11 -3.72
N GLN A 143 -22.15 -10.39 -2.53
CA GLN A 143 -22.91 -10.53 -1.28
C GLN A 143 -22.54 -9.47 -0.23
N HIS A 144 -21.31 -9.00 -0.22
CA HIS A 144 -20.78 -8.14 0.84
C HIS A 144 -20.38 -6.76 0.31
N SER A 145 -20.42 -5.75 1.20
CA SER A 145 -19.92 -4.41 0.88
C SER A 145 -18.40 -4.40 0.71
N LEU A 146 -17.88 -3.38 0.02
CA LEU A 146 -16.43 -3.22 -0.16
C LEU A 146 -15.70 -3.09 1.18
N GLU A 147 -16.29 -2.38 2.15
CA GLU A 147 -15.75 -2.21 3.50
C GLU A 147 -15.63 -3.55 4.21
N HIS A 148 -16.69 -4.38 4.17
CA HIS A 148 -16.68 -5.72 4.75
C HIS A 148 -15.59 -6.59 4.11
N ILE A 149 -15.53 -6.62 2.79
CA ILE A 149 -14.54 -7.42 2.05
C ILE A 149 -13.12 -6.95 2.39
N SER A 150 -12.89 -5.65 2.42
CA SER A 150 -11.57 -5.08 2.70
C SER A 150 -11.00 -5.48 4.07
N ASN A 151 -11.90 -5.74 5.03
CA ASN A 151 -11.57 -6.19 6.38
C ASN A 151 -11.30 -7.70 6.47
N SER A 152 -11.70 -8.49 5.47
CA SER A 152 -11.58 -9.94 5.46
C SER A 152 -10.13 -10.43 5.25
N ASP A 153 -9.79 -11.56 5.85
CA ASP A 153 -8.49 -12.21 5.66
C ASP A 153 -8.25 -12.60 4.18
N LEU A 154 -9.32 -13.02 3.48
CA LEU A 154 -9.24 -13.41 2.07
C LEU A 154 -8.84 -12.24 1.17
N PHE A 155 -9.28 -11.03 1.51
CA PHE A 155 -8.83 -9.81 0.84
C PHE A 155 -7.41 -9.42 1.25
N LYS A 156 -7.11 -9.41 2.55
CA LYS A 156 -5.80 -8.97 3.08
C LYS A 156 -4.64 -9.81 2.55
N TYR A 157 -4.83 -11.11 2.42
CA TYR A 157 -3.83 -12.06 1.92
C TYR A 157 -4.12 -12.57 0.51
N SER A 158 -4.97 -11.87 -0.25
CA SER A 158 -5.28 -12.25 -1.62
C SER A 158 -4.01 -12.27 -2.49
N PRO A 159 -3.76 -13.35 -3.26
CA PRO A 159 -2.67 -13.39 -4.24
C PRO A 159 -2.89 -12.39 -5.38
N TYR A 160 -4.12 -11.90 -5.54
CA TYR A 160 -4.50 -10.93 -6.57
C TYR A 160 -4.28 -9.50 -6.10
N LYS A 161 -3.42 -9.23 -5.12
CA LYS A 161 -3.00 -7.86 -4.80
C LYS A 161 -1.90 -7.43 -5.76
N THR A 162 -1.92 -6.16 -6.18
CA THR A 162 -0.82 -5.57 -6.96
C THR A 162 0.50 -5.69 -6.21
N LEU A 163 1.50 -6.25 -6.87
CA LEU A 163 2.88 -6.18 -6.42
C LEU A 163 3.45 -4.80 -6.79
N SER A 164 4.19 -4.15 -5.90
CA SER A 164 4.92 -2.92 -6.27
C SER A 164 6.07 -3.22 -7.22
N ALA A 165 6.64 -2.16 -7.83
CA ALA A 165 7.86 -2.29 -8.64
C ALA A 165 9.01 -2.93 -7.84
N ASP A 166 9.16 -2.59 -6.57
CA ASP A 166 10.14 -3.20 -5.65
C ASP A 166 9.88 -4.71 -5.47
N GLN A 167 8.63 -5.11 -5.23
CA GLN A 167 8.29 -6.53 -5.10
C GLN A 167 8.48 -7.30 -6.42
N ARG A 168 8.14 -6.72 -7.58
CA ARG A 168 8.36 -7.36 -8.90
C ARG A 168 9.84 -7.57 -9.20
N LYS A 169 10.68 -6.56 -8.93
CA LYS A 169 12.14 -6.68 -9.07
C LYS A 169 12.70 -7.77 -8.15
N ASN A 170 12.28 -7.78 -6.88
CA ASN A 170 12.73 -8.78 -5.92
C ASN A 170 12.22 -10.19 -6.26
N LEU A 171 11.03 -10.30 -6.85
CA LEU A 171 10.49 -11.56 -7.35
C LEU A 171 11.39 -12.16 -8.45
N MET A 172 11.92 -11.35 -9.38
CA MET A 172 12.90 -11.81 -10.36
C MET A 172 14.15 -12.40 -9.70
N LEU A 173 14.70 -11.73 -8.69
CA LEU A 173 15.87 -12.23 -7.93
C LEU A 173 15.58 -13.54 -7.21
N ILE A 174 14.37 -13.68 -6.66
CA ILE A 174 13.92 -14.92 -6.01
C ILE A 174 13.85 -16.07 -7.03
N ILE A 175 13.27 -15.83 -8.20
CA ILE A 175 13.17 -16.84 -9.26
C ILE A 175 14.56 -17.26 -9.76
N ASP A 176 15.48 -16.30 -9.98
CA ASP A 176 16.86 -16.59 -10.36
C ASP A 176 17.59 -17.46 -9.32
N ALA A 177 17.35 -17.19 -8.03
CA ALA A 177 17.93 -17.98 -6.96
C ALA A 177 17.35 -19.41 -6.88
N LEU A 178 16.05 -19.57 -7.17
CA LEU A 178 15.41 -20.89 -7.27
C LEU A 178 15.94 -21.70 -8.47
N LEU A 179 16.19 -21.02 -9.60
CA LEU A 179 16.77 -21.61 -10.80
C LEU A 179 18.25 -21.98 -10.64
N SER A 180 19.00 -21.24 -9.82
CA SER A 180 20.41 -21.55 -9.54
C SER A 180 20.58 -22.89 -8.83
N GLU A 181 21.59 -23.68 -9.17
CA GLU A 181 21.95 -24.89 -8.40
C GLU A 181 22.67 -24.56 -7.10
N ASN A 182 23.50 -23.51 -7.12
CA ASN A 182 24.40 -23.17 -6.02
C ASN A 182 23.71 -22.41 -4.87
N LYS A 183 22.51 -21.88 -5.10
CA LYS A 183 21.76 -21.11 -4.10
C LYS A 183 20.71 -21.97 -3.43
N LYS A 184 20.95 -22.36 -2.19
CA LYS A 184 20.04 -23.18 -1.37
C LYS A 184 19.02 -22.31 -0.62
N SER A 185 19.45 -21.16 -0.13
CA SER A 185 18.63 -20.31 0.75
C SER A 185 18.42 -18.92 0.14
N VAL A 186 17.20 -18.40 0.25
CA VAL A 186 16.83 -17.04 -0.13
C VAL A 186 16.33 -16.36 1.13
N LEU A 187 17.00 -15.31 1.58
CA LEU A 187 16.52 -14.49 2.70
C LEU A 187 15.85 -13.25 2.14
N VAL A 188 14.54 -13.15 2.31
CA VAL A 188 13.72 -11.99 1.96
C VAL A 188 13.51 -11.15 3.20
N GLU A 189 14.32 -10.10 3.34
CA GLU A 189 14.23 -9.15 4.45
C GLU A 189 13.24 -8.04 4.14
N GLY A 190 12.44 -7.66 5.11
CA GLY A 190 11.61 -6.45 5.01
C GLY A 190 10.91 -6.18 6.33
N GLY A 191 10.59 -4.92 6.58
CA GLY A 191 9.85 -4.52 7.78
C GLY A 191 8.42 -5.09 7.83
N ALA A 192 7.73 -4.79 8.93
CA ALA A 192 6.30 -5.08 9.07
C ALA A 192 5.54 -4.49 7.88
N GLY A 193 4.60 -5.23 7.29
CA GLY A 193 3.72 -4.70 6.25
C GLY A 193 4.32 -4.52 4.84
N THR A 194 5.56 -4.98 4.59
CA THR A 194 6.17 -4.98 3.24
C THR A 194 5.62 -6.03 2.28
N GLY A 195 4.54 -6.74 2.66
CA GLY A 195 3.86 -7.72 1.82
C GLY A 195 4.57 -9.07 1.68
N LYS A 196 5.47 -9.43 2.61
CA LYS A 196 6.18 -10.73 2.64
C LYS A 196 5.26 -11.95 2.48
N THR A 197 4.21 -12.04 3.31
CA THR A 197 3.22 -13.13 3.21
C THR A 197 2.51 -13.13 1.86
N ILE A 198 2.13 -11.96 1.32
CA ILE A 198 1.46 -11.85 0.01
C ILE A 198 2.40 -12.36 -1.09
N LEU A 199 3.68 -11.98 -1.04
CA LEU A 199 4.71 -12.46 -1.98
C LEU A 199 4.89 -13.98 -1.91
N ALA A 200 4.84 -14.57 -0.70
CA ALA A 200 4.87 -16.01 -0.53
C ALA A 200 3.66 -16.70 -1.20
N ILE A 201 2.44 -16.24 -0.90
CA ILE A 201 1.19 -16.79 -1.47
C ILE A 201 1.18 -16.64 -3.00
N PHE A 202 1.66 -15.49 -3.49
CA PHE A 202 1.81 -15.24 -4.92
C PHE A 202 2.73 -16.27 -5.58
N LEU A 203 3.90 -16.56 -4.99
CA LEU A 203 4.82 -17.56 -5.50
C LEU A 203 4.21 -18.97 -5.53
N PHE A 204 3.42 -19.34 -4.51
CA PHE A 204 2.64 -20.60 -4.54
C PHE A 204 1.67 -20.63 -5.71
N LYS A 205 0.91 -19.54 -5.89
CA LYS A 205 -0.06 -19.42 -6.99
C LYS A 205 0.65 -19.54 -8.33
N LEU A 206 1.76 -18.81 -8.52
CA LEU A 206 2.59 -18.80 -9.73
C LEU A 206 3.09 -20.19 -10.10
N MET A 207 3.56 -20.96 -9.12
CA MET A 207 4.12 -22.30 -9.33
C MET A 207 3.05 -23.38 -9.59
N LEU A 208 1.91 -23.30 -8.93
CA LEU A 208 0.90 -24.37 -8.91
C LEU A 208 -0.28 -24.14 -9.87
N THR A 209 -0.30 -23.05 -10.62
CA THR A 209 -1.38 -22.73 -11.57
C THR A 209 -0.87 -22.78 -13.02
N SER A 210 -1.75 -23.15 -13.95
CA SER A 210 -1.51 -23.08 -15.40
C SER A 210 -1.11 -21.68 -15.86
N ASP A 211 -0.25 -21.60 -16.87
CA ASP A 211 0.16 -20.32 -17.47
C ASP A 211 -1.00 -19.57 -18.16
N GLU A 212 -2.02 -20.30 -18.62
CA GLU A 212 -3.21 -19.74 -19.29
C GLU A 212 -4.09 -18.88 -18.36
N ASP A 213 -3.94 -19.03 -17.04
CA ASP A 213 -4.73 -18.31 -16.05
C ASP A 213 -4.11 -16.97 -15.65
N PHE A 214 -2.94 -16.64 -16.21
CA PHE A 214 -2.13 -15.50 -15.83
C PHE A 214 -2.06 -14.43 -16.93
N ASN A 215 -2.29 -13.17 -16.54
CA ASN A 215 -2.05 -12.01 -17.39
C ASN A 215 -0.73 -11.34 -16.97
N TYR A 216 0.31 -11.45 -17.80
CA TYR A 216 1.68 -10.99 -17.52
C TYR A 216 1.97 -9.55 -17.95
N ARG A 217 0.99 -8.84 -18.57
CA ARG A 217 1.15 -7.49 -19.14
C ARG A 217 1.72 -6.44 -18.17
N GLU A 218 1.57 -6.65 -16.87
CA GLU A 218 2.03 -5.74 -15.80
C GLU A 218 3.55 -5.66 -15.63
N PHE A 219 4.29 -6.62 -16.18
CA PHE A 219 5.75 -6.60 -16.13
C PHE A 219 6.37 -5.64 -17.16
N GLY A 220 5.55 -5.04 -18.05
CA GLY A 220 5.99 -4.01 -18.98
C GLY A 220 7.11 -4.53 -19.89
N GLU A 221 8.22 -3.79 -19.95
CA GLU A 221 9.39 -4.18 -20.75
C GLU A 221 10.02 -5.52 -20.29
N ASP A 222 9.86 -5.87 -19.00
CA ASP A 222 10.40 -7.10 -18.41
C ASP A 222 9.46 -8.31 -18.57
N GLU A 223 8.28 -8.15 -19.20
CA GLU A 223 7.25 -9.19 -19.31
C GLU A 223 7.79 -10.47 -19.94
N LYS A 224 8.51 -10.33 -21.05
CA LYS A 224 9.05 -11.49 -21.77
C LYS A 224 10.07 -12.25 -20.94
N GLU A 225 11.00 -11.54 -20.29
CA GLU A 225 12.02 -12.15 -19.43
C GLU A 225 11.36 -12.88 -18.25
N PHE A 226 10.38 -12.24 -17.61
CA PHE A 226 9.66 -12.83 -16.49
C PHE A 226 8.94 -14.12 -16.90
N ILE A 227 8.20 -14.10 -18.02
CA ILE A 227 7.52 -15.29 -18.56
C ILE A 227 8.53 -16.42 -18.83
N ASP A 228 9.66 -16.10 -19.47
CA ASP A 228 10.67 -17.09 -19.81
C ASP A 228 11.27 -17.73 -18.55
N LYS A 229 11.55 -16.93 -17.51
CA LYS A 229 12.03 -17.45 -16.21
C LYS A 229 10.98 -18.30 -15.49
N VAL A 230 9.71 -17.90 -15.50
CA VAL A 230 8.62 -18.70 -14.91
C VAL A 230 8.49 -20.05 -15.62
N LYS A 231 8.58 -20.07 -16.95
CA LYS A 231 8.59 -21.32 -17.73
C LYS A 231 9.78 -22.20 -17.35
N GLN A 232 10.99 -21.65 -17.28
CA GLN A 232 12.18 -22.40 -16.83
C GLN A 232 11.98 -22.96 -15.41
N LEU A 233 11.37 -22.19 -14.52
CA LEU A 233 11.13 -22.60 -13.15
C LEU A 233 10.14 -23.77 -13.08
N LYS A 234 9.07 -23.74 -13.88
CA LYS A 234 8.11 -24.85 -14.02
C LYS A 234 8.69 -26.07 -14.71
N ILE A 235 9.63 -25.90 -15.66
CA ILE A 235 10.37 -27.02 -16.26
C ILE A 235 11.27 -27.68 -15.22
N LYS A 236 11.98 -26.88 -14.41
CA LYS A 236 12.85 -27.38 -13.33
C LYS A 236 12.06 -28.05 -12.22
N PHE A 237 10.88 -27.52 -11.91
CA PHE A 237 9.99 -27.98 -10.86
C PHE A 237 8.58 -28.21 -11.43
N PRO A 238 8.32 -29.33 -12.13
CA PRO A 238 7.03 -29.57 -12.77
C PRO A 238 5.90 -29.88 -11.79
N ASN A 239 6.21 -30.61 -10.71
CA ASN A 239 5.26 -30.93 -9.63
C ASN A 239 5.99 -30.85 -8.26
N PRO A 240 6.46 -29.67 -7.85
CA PRO A 240 7.29 -29.54 -6.67
C PRO A 240 6.49 -29.83 -5.40
N LYS A 241 7.11 -30.54 -4.47
CA LYS A 241 6.61 -30.65 -3.11
C LYS A 241 6.95 -29.38 -2.35
N MET A 242 5.95 -28.52 -2.17
CA MET A 242 6.08 -27.20 -1.55
C MET A 242 5.40 -27.14 -0.17
N GLY A 243 5.94 -26.33 0.74
CA GLY A 243 5.36 -26.10 2.06
C GLY A 243 5.55 -24.67 2.55
N LEU A 244 4.48 -24.04 3.06
CA LEU A 244 4.49 -22.73 3.73
C LEU A 244 4.51 -22.95 5.25
N VAL A 245 5.69 -22.83 5.85
CA VAL A 245 5.91 -22.99 7.29
C VAL A 245 5.52 -21.71 8.02
N ILE A 246 4.59 -21.83 8.95
CA ILE A 246 4.18 -20.75 9.87
C ILE A 246 4.20 -21.30 11.31
N ALA A 247 5.09 -20.78 12.15
CA ALA A 247 5.23 -21.23 13.54
C ALA A 247 4.03 -20.84 14.42
N MET A 248 3.39 -19.70 14.14
CA MET A 248 2.26 -19.18 14.91
C MET A 248 0.97 -19.93 14.60
N GLY A 249 0.38 -20.60 15.59
CA GLY A 249 -0.79 -21.43 15.40
C GLY A 249 -2.05 -20.70 14.91
N SER A 250 -2.35 -19.51 15.45
CA SER A 250 -3.50 -18.69 15.07
C SER A 250 -3.38 -18.21 13.63
N PHE A 251 -2.27 -17.54 13.30
CA PHE A 251 -2.00 -17.05 11.95
C PHE A 251 -1.95 -18.18 10.91
N ARG A 252 -1.35 -19.33 11.25
CA ARG A 252 -1.37 -20.53 10.39
C ARG A 252 -2.79 -20.99 10.07
N LYS A 253 -3.73 -20.96 11.03
CA LYS A 253 -5.14 -21.30 10.77
C LYS A 253 -5.79 -20.31 9.79
N THR A 254 -5.50 -19.02 9.94
CA THR A 254 -5.98 -17.98 9.01
C THR A 254 -5.49 -18.23 7.59
N ILE A 255 -4.18 -18.44 7.40
CA ILE A 255 -3.62 -18.70 6.07
C ILE A 255 -4.12 -20.03 5.49
N LYS A 256 -4.38 -21.06 6.31
CA LYS A 256 -5.06 -22.28 5.86
C LYS A 256 -6.45 -22.02 5.27
N LYS A 257 -7.23 -21.10 5.86
CA LYS A 257 -8.54 -20.70 5.31
C LYS A 257 -8.35 -19.96 3.98
N VAL A 258 -7.37 -19.07 3.88
CA VAL A 258 -7.04 -18.35 2.64
C VAL A 258 -6.70 -19.33 1.51
N PHE A 259 -5.77 -20.26 1.74
CA PHE A 259 -5.36 -21.27 0.74
C PHE A 259 -6.51 -22.15 0.26
N ARG A 260 -7.48 -22.46 1.12
CA ARG A 260 -8.65 -23.27 0.75
C ARG A 260 -9.55 -22.56 -0.27
N ASN A 261 -9.61 -21.23 -0.22
CA ASN A 261 -10.49 -20.44 -1.08
C ASN A 261 -9.83 -20.01 -2.40
N ILE A 262 -8.50 -20.15 -2.51
CA ILE A 262 -7.77 -19.82 -3.74
C ILE A 262 -7.75 -21.04 -4.68
N SER A 263 -8.17 -20.84 -5.94
CA SER A 263 -8.11 -21.90 -6.95
C SER A 263 -6.67 -22.39 -7.18
N GLY A 264 -6.47 -23.71 -7.24
CA GLY A 264 -5.15 -24.34 -7.40
C GLY A 264 -4.35 -24.53 -6.09
N LEU A 265 -4.79 -23.94 -4.97
CA LEU A 265 -4.15 -24.11 -3.67
C LEU A 265 -4.97 -25.01 -2.74
N ASN A 266 -4.33 -25.54 -1.70
CA ASN A 266 -4.98 -26.34 -0.67
C ASN A 266 -4.42 -26.03 0.73
N SER A 267 -5.20 -26.31 1.78
CA SER A 267 -4.80 -26.01 3.16
C SER A 267 -3.65 -26.86 3.71
N ASN A 268 -3.29 -27.96 3.05
CA ASN A 268 -2.19 -28.85 3.48
C ASN A 268 -0.83 -28.30 3.08
N LEU A 269 -0.76 -27.40 2.09
CA LEU A 269 0.44 -26.64 1.75
C LEU A 269 0.92 -25.75 2.90
N VAL A 270 0.01 -25.34 3.80
CA VAL A 270 0.34 -24.50 4.96
C VAL A 270 0.62 -25.40 6.17
N ILE A 271 1.85 -25.40 6.64
CA ILE A 271 2.33 -26.33 7.68
C ILE A 271 2.94 -25.58 8.86
N GLY A 272 3.12 -26.26 9.98
CA GLY A 272 3.96 -25.77 11.08
C GLY A 272 5.32 -26.46 11.09
N PRO A 273 6.25 -25.96 11.91
CA PRO A 273 7.59 -26.54 12.01
C PRO A 273 7.61 -28.03 12.38
N SER A 274 6.68 -28.48 13.22
CA SER A 274 6.59 -29.89 13.63
C SER A 274 6.24 -30.85 12.50
N ASP A 275 5.61 -30.36 11.43
CA ASP A 275 5.20 -31.20 10.29
C ASP A 275 6.42 -31.59 9.42
N LEU A 276 7.56 -30.90 9.59
CA LEU A 276 8.84 -31.21 8.95
C LEU A 276 9.44 -32.54 9.41
N GLU A 277 8.94 -33.13 10.50
CA GLU A 277 9.30 -34.47 10.95
C GLU A 277 9.02 -35.53 9.88
N TYR A 278 7.89 -35.40 9.18
CA TYR A 278 7.34 -36.48 8.36
C TYR A 278 7.79 -36.43 6.90
N GLU A 279 7.98 -35.22 6.35
CA GLU A 279 8.18 -35.05 4.90
C GLU A 279 9.39 -34.17 4.57
N SER A 280 10.00 -34.42 3.40
CA SER A 280 10.99 -33.53 2.77
C SER A 280 10.33 -32.78 1.63
N TYR A 281 10.87 -31.62 1.29
CA TYR A 281 10.29 -30.67 0.35
C TYR A 281 11.32 -30.25 -0.71
N ASP A 282 10.83 -29.92 -1.90
CA ASP A 282 11.67 -29.30 -2.93
C ASP A 282 11.90 -27.82 -2.62
N ILE A 283 10.83 -27.13 -2.19
CA ILE A 283 10.86 -25.71 -1.86
C ILE A 283 10.04 -25.47 -0.58
N LEU A 284 10.68 -24.92 0.44
CA LEU A 284 10.01 -24.41 1.63
C LEU A 284 9.97 -22.89 1.62
N PHE A 285 8.83 -22.34 1.99
CA PHE A 285 8.61 -20.94 2.29
C PHE A 285 8.41 -20.84 3.78
N VAL A 286 9.21 -20.04 4.47
CA VAL A 286 9.12 -19.87 5.92
C VAL A 286 8.69 -18.44 6.16
N ASP A 287 7.40 -18.26 6.44
CA ASP A 287 6.86 -16.94 6.76
C ASP A 287 7.12 -16.59 8.22
N GLU A 288 7.33 -15.31 8.50
CA GLU A 288 7.72 -14.80 9.82
C GLU A 288 8.89 -15.61 10.41
N SER A 289 9.95 -15.85 9.62
CA SER A 289 11.00 -16.82 9.94
C SER A 289 11.74 -16.53 11.25
N HIS A 290 11.76 -15.27 11.68
CA HIS A 290 12.26 -14.83 12.97
C HIS A 290 11.52 -15.45 14.17
N ARG A 291 10.36 -16.07 13.94
CA ARG A 291 9.48 -16.70 14.95
C ARG A 291 9.59 -18.22 14.95
N LEU A 292 10.46 -18.78 14.11
CA LEU A 292 10.96 -20.13 14.32
C LEU A 292 11.59 -20.22 15.70
N ARG A 293 11.43 -21.36 16.37
CA ARG A 293 11.72 -21.46 17.79
C ARG A 293 13.05 -22.17 18.07
N LYS A 294 13.69 -21.80 19.16
CA LYS A 294 14.71 -22.59 19.85
C LYS A 294 14.13 -23.17 21.14
N ARG A 295 14.86 -24.08 21.78
CA ARG A 295 14.40 -24.84 22.95
C ARG A 295 14.38 -24.02 24.26
N VAL A 296 13.71 -22.87 24.26
CA VAL A 296 13.60 -21.92 25.38
C VAL A 296 12.14 -21.51 25.56
N ASN A 297 11.63 -21.55 26.81
CA ASN A 297 10.29 -21.09 27.20
C ASN A 297 9.13 -21.54 26.29
N LEU A 298 9.17 -22.78 25.80
CA LEU A 298 8.19 -23.31 24.85
C LEU A 298 6.86 -23.77 25.47
N GLY A 299 6.74 -23.73 26.80
CA GLY A 299 5.55 -24.23 27.50
C GLY A 299 5.20 -25.67 27.08
N PRO A 300 3.93 -25.98 26.78
CA PRO A 300 3.51 -27.32 26.35
C PRO A 300 4.22 -27.83 25.08
N TYR A 301 4.76 -26.94 24.25
CA TYR A 301 5.40 -27.30 22.98
C TYR A 301 6.78 -27.96 23.16
N PHE A 302 7.39 -27.93 24.36
CA PHE A 302 8.68 -28.59 24.64
C PHE A 302 8.71 -30.07 24.22
N LYS A 303 7.63 -30.82 24.47
CA LYS A 303 7.56 -32.25 24.12
C LYS A 303 7.57 -32.48 22.61
N ILE A 304 6.88 -31.62 21.86
CA ILE A 304 6.82 -31.69 20.39
C ILE A 304 8.20 -31.33 19.83
N TYR A 305 8.82 -30.28 20.35
CA TYR A 305 10.15 -29.87 19.93
C TYR A 305 11.18 -31.00 20.11
N ASP A 306 11.23 -31.61 21.30
CA ASP A 306 12.16 -32.70 21.61
C ASP A 306 11.92 -33.91 20.71
N ARG A 307 10.65 -34.26 20.45
CA ARG A 307 10.29 -35.36 19.54
C ARG A 307 10.83 -35.12 18.14
N VAL A 308 10.60 -33.93 17.58
CA VAL A 308 11.02 -33.59 16.21
C VAL A 308 12.54 -33.56 16.12
N CYS A 309 13.25 -32.95 17.08
CA CYS A 309 14.71 -33.00 17.14
C CYS A 309 15.25 -34.44 17.14
N ASN A 310 14.67 -35.33 17.95
CA ASN A 310 15.08 -36.73 17.99
C ASN A 310 14.84 -37.43 16.65
N ALA A 311 13.67 -37.22 16.03
CA ALA A 311 13.34 -37.78 14.73
C ALA A 311 14.28 -37.29 13.62
N LEU A 312 14.67 -36.01 13.68
CA LEU A 312 15.61 -35.39 12.74
C LEU A 312 17.08 -35.61 13.11
N LYS A 313 17.38 -36.31 14.21
CA LYS A 313 18.74 -36.54 14.75
C LYS A 313 19.52 -35.24 14.99
N LEU A 314 18.84 -34.21 15.49
CA LEU A 314 19.42 -32.92 15.84
C LEU A 314 19.58 -32.77 17.35
N ASP A 315 20.65 -32.10 17.78
CA ASP A 315 20.83 -31.75 19.19
C ASP A 315 19.83 -30.66 19.60
N LYS A 316 18.81 -31.08 20.36
CA LYS A 316 17.73 -30.21 20.82
C LYS A 316 18.19 -29.01 21.66
N LEU A 317 19.37 -29.05 22.28
CA LEU A 317 19.86 -27.95 23.11
C LEU A 317 20.61 -26.87 22.30
N ASN A 318 21.20 -27.24 21.17
CA ASN A 318 22.04 -26.37 20.35
C ASN A 318 21.49 -26.19 18.92
N THR A 319 20.18 -26.38 18.75
CA THR A 319 19.49 -26.24 17.47
C THR A 319 18.24 -25.38 17.61
N SER A 320 17.68 -25.00 16.47
CA SER A 320 16.42 -24.28 16.33
C SER A 320 15.60 -24.88 15.19
N GLU A 321 14.32 -24.49 15.09
CA GLU A 321 13.45 -24.88 13.97
C GLU A 321 13.99 -24.41 12.61
N LEU A 322 14.91 -23.44 12.59
CA LEU A 322 15.63 -23.02 11.37
C LEU A 322 16.52 -24.14 10.81
N ALA A 323 17.17 -24.92 11.68
CA ALA A 323 17.93 -26.08 11.23
C ALA A 323 17.01 -27.15 10.62
N TRP A 324 15.78 -27.28 11.14
CA TRP A 324 14.80 -28.24 10.62
C TRP A 324 14.41 -27.88 9.18
N THR A 325 14.17 -26.60 8.90
CA THR A 325 13.83 -26.13 7.53
C THR A 325 14.99 -26.32 6.57
N GLN A 326 16.24 -26.06 7.00
CA GLN A 326 17.44 -26.29 6.17
C GLN A 326 17.69 -27.76 5.86
N LEU A 327 17.38 -28.66 6.80
CA LEU A 327 17.56 -30.10 6.64
C LEU A 327 16.49 -30.72 5.74
N ARG A 328 15.24 -30.25 5.83
CA ARG A 328 14.07 -30.88 5.19
C ARG A 328 13.70 -30.30 3.83
N SER A 329 14.56 -29.45 3.26
CA SER A 329 14.30 -28.89 1.94
C SER A 329 15.55 -28.69 1.08
N ASN A 330 15.35 -28.81 -0.24
CA ASN A 330 16.36 -28.50 -1.24
C ASN A 330 16.53 -26.99 -1.42
N LYS A 331 15.42 -26.23 -1.46
CA LYS A 331 15.42 -24.75 -1.48
C LYS A 331 14.63 -24.22 -0.29
N VAL A 332 15.10 -23.14 0.34
CA VAL A 332 14.32 -22.48 1.41
C VAL A 332 14.29 -20.97 1.22
N LEU A 333 13.10 -20.39 1.23
CA LEU A 333 12.86 -18.96 1.25
C LEU A 333 12.45 -18.55 2.66
N TYR A 334 13.18 -17.61 3.26
CA TYR A 334 12.93 -17.10 4.59
C TYR A 334 12.42 -15.67 4.51
N PHE A 335 11.19 -15.42 4.97
CA PHE A 335 10.64 -14.08 5.09
C PHE A 335 10.94 -13.53 6.49
N TYR A 336 11.96 -12.68 6.55
CA TYR A 336 12.60 -12.28 7.79
C TYR A 336 12.35 -10.81 8.13
N ASP A 337 12.16 -10.55 9.42
CA ASP A 337 12.09 -9.21 10.00
C ASP A 337 12.81 -9.22 11.36
N ALA A 338 14.03 -8.69 11.38
CA ALA A 338 14.87 -8.70 12.58
C ALA A 338 14.24 -7.95 13.76
N LYS A 339 13.39 -6.94 13.48
CA LYS A 339 12.79 -6.08 14.51
C LYS A 339 11.51 -6.68 15.12
N GLN A 340 11.03 -7.81 14.60
CA GLN A 340 9.84 -8.49 15.11
C GLN A 340 10.17 -9.75 15.95
N SER A 341 11.45 -10.00 16.27
CA SER A 341 11.83 -10.92 17.33
C SER A 341 11.49 -10.31 18.69
N ILE A 342 10.58 -10.96 19.42
CA ILE A 342 9.95 -10.42 20.64
C ILE A 342 9.93 -11.42 21.80
N LYS A 343 10.51 -12.62 21.63
CA LYS A 343 10.56 -13.65 22.68
C LYS A 343 11.93 -14.33 22.77
N PRO A 344 12.33 -14.78 23.96
CA PRO A 344 13.51 -15.65 24.13
C PRO A 344 13.42 -16.97 23.37
N SER A 345 12.21 -17.44 23.08
CA SER A 345 11.98 -18.66 22.32
C SER A 345 12.26 -18.50 20.82
N ASP A 346 12.31 -17.27 20.32
CA ASP A 346 12.59 -17.00 18.91
C ASP A 346 14.03 -17.42 18.58
N VAL A 347 14.24 -17.86 17.35
CA VAL A 347 15.57 -18.15 16.81
C VAL A 347 16.43 -16.89 16.85
N ASP A 348 17.72 -17.06 17.07
CA ASP A 348 18.61 -15.94 17.30
C ASP A 348 18.89 -15.18 16.00
N ALA A 349 18.97 -13.85 16.10
CA ALA A 349 19.35 -13.00 14.95
C ALA A 349 20.71 -13.40 14.37
N PHE A 350 21.62 -13.90 15.22
CA PHE A 350 22.91 -14.42 14.82
C PHE A 350 22.80 -15.55 13.77
N ASP A 351 21.82 -16.44 13.89
CA ASP A 351 21.66 -17.55 12.94
C ASP A 351 21.27 -17.03 11.54
N PHE A 352 20.46 -15.97 11.49
CA PHE A 352 20.15 -15.29 10.23
C PHE A 352 21.33 -14.50 9.68
N GLU A 353 22.15 -13.86 10.52
CA GLU A 353 23.38 -13.20 10.07
C GLU A 353 24.39 -14.19 9.47
N GLN A 354 24.49 -15.40 10.04
CA GLN A 354 25.28 -16.49 9.46
C GLN A 354 24.68 -16.96 8.14
N LEU A 355 23.36 -17.07 8.05
CA LEU A 355 22.68 -17.43 6.81
C LEU A 355 22.95 -16.40 5.71
N LYS A 356 22.91 -15.10 6.01
CA LYS A 356 23.20 -14.00 5.06
C LYS A 356 24.60 -14.07 4.47
N LYS A 357 25.57 -14.50 5.28
CA LYS A 357 26.98 -14.59 4.88
C LYS A 357 27.29 -15.88 4.12
N ALA A 358 26.39 -16.86 4.14
CA ALA A 358 26.63 -18.15 3.52
C ALA A 358 26.70 -18.03 1.98
N PRO A 359 27.68 -18.66 1.31
CA PRO A 359 27.88 -18.53 -0.15
C PRO A 359 26.72 -19.11 -0.96
N ASN A 360 26.01 -20.08 -0.39
CA ASN A 360 24.82 -20.70 -0.97
C ASN A 360 23.52 -19.95 -0.60
N SER A 361 23.62 -18.74 -0.07
CA SER A 361 22.47 -17.88 0.19
C SER A 361 22.41 -16.70 -0.80
N ILE A 362 21.23 -16.12 -0.91
CA ILE A 362 21.00 -14.80 -1.50
C ILE A 362 20.17 -13.96 -0.53
N ASN A 363 20.43 -12.66 -0.48
CA ASN A 363 19.67 -11.71 0.31
C ASN A 363 18.89 -10.77 -0.63
N VAL A 364 17.60 -10.64 -0.35
CA VAL A 364 16.62 -9.86 -1.09
C VAL A 364 15.95 -8.91 -0.10
N LYS A 365 15.86 -7.61 -0.42
CA LYS A 365 15.30 -6.59 0.49
C LYS A 365 14.04 -5.97 -0.08
N LEU A 366 12.96 -6.00 0.69
CA LEU A 366 11.70 -5.32 0.41
C LEU A 366 11.65 -4.00 1.17
N HIS A 367 11.50 -2.90 0.44
CA HIS A 367 11.51 -1.53 0.96
C HIS A 367 10.13 -0.89 1.03
N SER A 368 9.18 -1.38 0.22
CA SER A 368 7.84 -0.78 0.14
C SER A 368 6.97 -1.20 1.32
N GLN A 369 6.51 -0.24 2.14
CA GLN A 369 5.51 -0.46 3.19
C GLN A 369 4.09 -0.25 2.65
N PHE A 370 3.21 -1.23 2.81
CA PHE A 370 1.82 -1.18 2.30
C PHE A 370 0.75 -1.19 3.39
N ARG A 371 1.10 -1.64 4.59
CA ARG A 371 0.11 -1.83 5.66
C ARG A 371 -0.40 -0.49 6.18
N VAL A 372 0.51 0.42 6.47
CA VAL A 372 0.20 1.69 7.14
C VAL A 372 0.13 2.80 6.11
N LYS A 373 -0.95 3.60 6.10
CA LYS A 373 -1.10 4.70 5.14
C LYS A 373 -0.07 5.83 5.32
N GLY A 374 0.52 5.96 6.52
CA GLY A 374 1.67 6.84 6.77
C GLY A 374 2.99 6.36 6.16
N GLY A 375 2.97 5.22 5.45
CA GLY A 375 4.10 4.70 4.68
C GLY A 375 5.36 4.47 5.50
N ASN A 376 6.52 4.61 4.83
CA ASN A 376 7.83 4.49 5.48
C ASN A 376 8.09 5.63 6.48
N GLY A 377 7.52 6.82 6.26
CA GLY A 377 7.67 7.96 7.17
C GLY A 377 7.18 7.64 8.58
N PHE A 378 6.02 7.00 8.73
CA PHE A 378 5.53 6.57 10.03
C PHE A 378 6.39 5.44 10.64
N VAL A 379 6.84 4.49 9.83
CA VAL A 379 7.71 3.40 10.29
C VAL A 379 9.01 3.95 10.88
N ASP A 380 9.65 4.87 10.18
CA ASP A 380 10.87 5.53 10.62
C ASP A 380 10.63 6.40 11.85
N PHE A 381 9.49 7.09 11.90
CA PHE A 381 9.06 7.83 13.09
C PHE A 381 8.95 6.94 14.33
N VAL A 382 8.23 5.81 14.24
CA VAL A 382 8.06 4.87 15.36
C VAL A 382 9.40 4.29 15.82
N ASN A 383 10.28 3.93 14.87
CA ASN A 383 11.63 3.48 15.19
C ASN A 383 12.39 4.58 15.94
N ASN A 384 12.42 5.81 15.43
CA ASN A 384 13.16 6.91 16.04
C ASN A 384 12.61 7.31 17.42
N LEU A 385 11.29 7.23 17.61
CA LEU A 385 10.62 7.49 18.88
C LEU A 385 11.01 6.49 19.95
N LEU A 386 11.00 5.20 19.61
CA LEU A 386 11.24 4.15 20.59
C LEU A 386 12.72 3.76 20.73
N ASP A 387 13.56 4.07 19.74
CA ASP A 387 15.03 3.95 19.80
C ASP A 387 15.71 5.22 20.33
N ASN A 388 14.93 6.26 20.66
CA ASN A 388 15.43 7.53 21.19
C ASN A 388 16.43 8.24 20.25
N ASN A 389 16.18 8.16 18.93
CA ASN A 389 17.09 8.62 17.86
C ASN A 389 16.70 10.00 17.27
N PHE A 390 15.76 10.73 17.86
CA PHE A 390 15.40 12.07 17.36
C PHE A 390 16.55 13.06 17.53
N LYS A 391 17.11 13.50 16.39
CA LYS A 391 18.19 14.50 16.33
C LYS A 391 17.71 15.91 16.69
N ASN A 392 16.42 16.22 16.51
CA ASN A 392 15.81 17.50 16.83
C ASN A 392 14.77 17.34 17.95
N LYS A 393 14.84 18.19 18.98
CA LYS A 393 14.06 18.02 20.22
C LYS A 393 12.57 18.35 20.08
N GLU A 394 12.14 18.97 18.98
CA GLU A 394 10.76 19.50 18.79
C GLU A 394 10.13 19.13 17.43
N PHE A 395 10.42 17.94 16.88
CA PHE A 395 9.75 17.46 15.66
C PHE A 395 8.48 16.68 16.03
N LYS A 396 7.30 17.10 15.56
CA LYS A 396 6.04 16.33 15.63
C LYS A 396 5.67 15.69 14.30
N TYR A 397 5.36 14.39 14.30
CA TYR A 397 4.92 13.69 13.09
C TYR A 397 3.56 14.19 12.59
N ASN A 398 3.48 14.47 11.29
CA ASN A 398 2.24 14.82 10.63
C ASN A 398 2.22 14.21 9.22
N ASP A 399 1.13 13.53 8.89
CA ASP A 399 0.87 12.97 7.57
C ASP A 399 -0.63 13.14 7.30
N THR A 400 -0.99 13.60 6.10
CA THR A 400 -2.39 13.82 5.72
C THR A 400 -3.17 12.52 5.54
N ASN A 401 -2.47 11.42 5.30
CA ASN A 401 -3.05 10.10 5.07
C ASN A 401 -3.05 9.20 6.31
N TYR A 402 -2.49 9.67 7.45
CA TYR A 402 -2.37 8.88 8.67
C TYR A 402 -2.75 9.66 9.95
N ASP A 403 -3.66 9.09 10.72
CA ASP A 403 -4.20 9.72 11.93
C ASP A 403 -3.45 9.23 13.18
N LEU A 404 -2.45 10.00 13.62
CA LEU A 404 -1.65 9.75 14.82
C LEU A 404 -1.99 10.78 15.90
N GLN A 405 -2.38 10.33 17.08
CA GLN A 405 -2.75 11.20 18.21
C GLN A 405 -2.29 10.65 19.57
N LEU A 406 -1.90 11.55 20.45
CA LEU A 406 -1.57 11.27 21.86
C LEU A 406 -2.69 11.79 22.77
N PHE A 407 -3.10 10.99 23.76
CA PHE A 407 -4.19 11.32 24.67
C PHE A 407 -3.67 11.53 26.09
N ASP A 408 -4.13 12.62 26.72
CA ASP A 408 -3.84 12.93 28.12
C ASP A 408 -4.87 12.34 29.09
N ASN A 409 -6.09 12.11 28.61
CA ASN A 409 -7.20 11.54 29.37
C ASN A 409 -7.58 10.17 28.78
N PHE A 410 -7.72 9.17 29.65
CA PHE A 410 -7.99 7.80 29.22
C PHE A 410 -9.44 7.62 28.74
N SER A 411 -10.40 8.35 29.29
CA SER A 411 -11.79 8.33 28.81
C SER A 411 -11.91 8.88 27.39
N ASP A 412 -11.22 9.98 27.06
CA ASP A 412 -11.19 10.53 25.70
C ASP A 412 -10.58 9.53 24.71
N PHE A 413 -9.48 8.88 25.09
CA PHE A 413 -8.84 7.81 24.31
C PHE A 413 -9.80 6.65 24.02
N VAL A 414 -10.54 6.19 25.03
CA VAL A 414 -11.50 5.09 24.89
C VAL A 414 -12.66 5.49 23.98
N ASN A 415 -13.23 6.67 24.20
CA ASN A 415 -14.39 7.14 23.45
C ASN A 415 -14.06 7.37 21.97
N GLU A 416 -12.96 8.07 21.67
CA GLU A 416 -12.55 8.35 20.29
C GLU A 416 -12.28 7.05 19.52
N LEU A 417 -11.60 6.06 20.13
CA LEU A 417 -11.35 4.78 19.44
C LEU A 417 -12.64 4.01 19.16
N ARG A 418 -13.64 4.06 20.06
CA ARG A 418 -14.97 3.47 19.83
C ARG A 418 -15.69 4.14 18.67
N GLU A 419 -15.64 5.46 18.58
CA GLU A 419 -16.19 6.19 17.43
C GLU A 419 -15.53 5.77 16.11
N LYS A 420 -14.20 5.61 16.09
CA LYS A 420 -13.50 5.06 14.91
C LYS A 420 -13.93 3.64 14.57
N ASN A 421 -14.22 2.80 15.56
CA ASN A 421 -14.71 1.46 15.30
C ASN A 421 -16.11 1.45 14.68
N VAL A 422 -17.03 2.32 15.13
CA VAL A 422 -18.36 2.44 14.53
C VAL A 422 -18.23 2.78 13.04
N LYS A 423 -17.30 3.68 12.70
CA LYS A 423 -17.11 4.16 11.33
C LYS A 423 -16.31 3.21 10.44
N HIS A 424 -15.25 2.60 10.97
CA HIS A 424 -14.25 1.87 10.18
C HIS A 424 -14.18 0.37 10.51
N GLN A 425 -14.77 -0.08 11.62
CA GLN A 425 -14.60 -1.42 12.19
C GLN A 425 -13.11 -1.75 12.45
N LEU A 426 -12.82 -2.92 13.04
CA LEU A 426 -11.46 -3.38 13.33
C LEU A 426 -10.57 -2.33 14.02
N SER A 427 -11.15 -1.53 14.92
CA SER A 427 -10.40 -0.63 15.78
C SER A 427 -10.26 -1.29 17.15
N ARG A 428 -9.04 -1.49 17.68
CA ARG A 428 -8.87 -2.32 18.90
C ARG A 428 -7.88 -1.69 19.87
N PHE A 429 -8.15 -1.87 21.17
CA PHE A 429 -7.19 -1.57 22.22
C PHE A 429 -6.11 -2.66 22.25
N ILE A 430 -4.86 -2.25 22.44
CA ILE A 430 -3.69 -3.12 22.55
C ILE A 430 -2.75 -2.55 23.59
N ALA A 431 -2.13 -3.43 24.38
CA ALA A 431 -1.07 -3.05 25.31
C ALA A 431 0.08 -4.07 25.30
N GLY A 432 1.21 -3.67 25.88
CA GLY A 432 2.22 -4.63 26.35
C GLY A 432 1.69 -5.46 27.53
N TYR A 433 2.36 -6.56 27.88
CA TYR A 433 1.95 -7.46 28.97
C TYR A 433 2.22 -6.85 30.36
N ALA A 434 1.56 -5.74 30.69
CA ALA A 434 1.89 -4.92 31.87
C ALA A 434 1.08 -5.25 33.14
N TRP A 435 -0.01 -5.99 33.00
CA TRP A 435 -0.95 -6.29 34.08
C TRP A 435 -1.14 -7.78 34.28
N PRO A 436 -1.43 -8.25 35.51
CA PRO A 436 -1.86 -9.62 35.77
C PRO A 436 -3.12 -9.97 34.96
N TRP A 437 -3.28 -11.26 34.64
CA TRP A 437 -4.46 -11.77 33.95
C TRP A 437 -5.36 -12.52 34.93
N VAL A 438 -6.04 -11.76 35.78
CA VAL A 438 -6.97 -12.26 36.81
C VAL A 438 -8.20 -12.86 36.15
N SER A 439 -8.71 -12.22 35.09
CA SER A 439 -9.93 -12.61 34.39
C SER A 439 -9.85 -13.98 33.71
N GLN A 440 -8.64 -14.52 33.52
CA GLN A 440 -8.42 -15.87 33.01
C GLN A 440 -9.02 -16.96 33.91
N ASN A 441 -9.01 -16.73 35.23
CA ASN A 441 -9.54 -17.68 36.20
C ASN A 441 -10.87 -17.22 36.81
N ASP A 442 -11.14 -15.92 36.79
CA ASP A 442 -12.38 -15.31 37.27
C ASP A 442 -12.97 -14.39 36.19
N PRO A 443 -13.88 -14.90 35.34
CA PRO A 443 -14.44 -14.15 34.21
C PRO A 443 -15.09 -12.82 34.59
N ASP A 444 -15.52 -12.61 35.84
CA ASP A 444 -16.15 -11.38 36.31
C ASP A 444 -15.12 -10.32 36.73
N ALA A 445 -13.90 -10.73 37.08
CA ALA A 445 -12.82 -9.82 37.47
C ALA A 445 -12.29 -8.97 36.30
N TYR A 446 -11.68 -7.83 36.67
CA TYR A 446 -10.98 -6.92 35.76
C TYR A 446 -9.47 -7.03 35.92
N ASP A 447 -8.75 -6.82 34.83
CA ASP A 447 -7.29 -6.98 34.77
C ASP A 447 -6.55 -5.64 34.82
N ILE A 448 -7.13 -4.63 34.19
CA ILE A 448 -6.52 -3.33 33.95
C ILE A 448 -7.45 -2.26 34.51
N GLU A 449 -6.90 -1.34 35.32
CA GLU A 449 -7.62 -0.19 35.84
C GLU A 449 -6.80 1.08 35.60
N ILE A 450 -7.35 2.01 34.83
CA ILE A 450 -6.73 3.30 34.47
C ILE A 450 -7.80 4.38 34.61
N GLU A 451 -7.56 5.42 35.42
CA GLU A 451 -8.50 6.53 35.64
C GLU A 451 -9.94 6.07 36.00
N ASN A 452 -10.06 5.02 36.82
CA ASN A 452 -11.31 4.36 37.22
C ASN A 452 -12.07 3.62 36.09
N ILE A 453 -11.50 3.54 34.88
CA ILE A 453 -12.00 2.70 33.81
C ILE A 453 -11.37 1.32 33.95
N LYS A 454 -12.23 0.30 34.02
CA LYS A 454 -11.83 -1.10 34.19
C LYS A 454 -11.93 -1.84 32.86
N LEU A 455 -10.87 -2.57 32.53
CA LEU A 455 -10.74 -3.36 31.32
C LEU A 455 -10.24 -4.77 31.66
N LYS A 456 -10.44 -5.70 30.74
CA LYS A 456 -10.00 -7.09 30.80
C LYS A 456 -9.00 -7.34 29.67
N TRP A 457 -8.11 -8.31 29.85
CA TRP A 457 -7.44 -8.91 28.72
C TRP A 457 -8.44 -9.67 27.86
N ASN A 458 -8.15 -9.79 26.56
CA ASN A 458 -9.01 -10.50 25.63
C ASN A 458 -9.36 -11.92 26.09
N SER A 459 -10.64 -12.27 26.15
CA SER A 459 -11.11 -13.58 26.63
C SER A 459 -10.76 -14.74 25.69
N THR A 460 -10.65 -14.47 24.39
CA THR A 460 -10.32 -15.48 23.37
C THR A 460 -8.92 -15.29 22.81
N ALA A 461 -8.07 -16.32 22.90
CA ALA A 461 -6.73 -16.33 22.30
C ALA A 461 -6.74 -16.36 20.76
N ILE A 462 -7.89 -16.71 20.15
CA ILE A 462 -8.10 -16.81 18.72
C ILE A 462 -9.26 -15.87 18.39
N ASP A 463 -9.09 -15.00 17.40
CA ASP A 463 -10.14 -14.15 16.83
C ASP A 463 -10.57 -12.90 17.64
N TYR A 464 -9.80 -12.47 18.64
CA TYR A 464 -10.01 -11.18 19.36
C TYR A 464 -10.20 -9.99 18.40
N ILE A 465 -9.55 -9.99 17.25
CA ILE A 465 -9.65 -8.88 16.30
C ILE A 465 -11.06 -8.76 15.70
N ASN A 466 -11.82 -9.85 15.68
CA ASN A 466 -13.20 -9.88 15.21
C ASN A 466 -14.22 -9.80 16.38
N SER A 467 -13.79 -9.75 17.64
CA SER A 467 -14.71 -9.49 18.77
C SER A 467 -15.16 -8.03 18.78
N ASP A 468 -16.32 -7.73 19.35
CA ASP A 468 -16.86 -6.37 19.40
C ASP A 468 -15.95 -5.43 20.23
N ILE A 469 -15.77 -4.18 19.80
CA ILE A 469 -14.97 -3.20 20.58
C ILE A 469 -15.71 -2.74 21.85
N ASP A 470 -17.04 -2.95 21.90
CA ASP A 470 -17.81 -2.66 23.10
C ASP A 470 -17.42 -3.58 24.25
N ALA A 471 -16.74 -4.70 23.96
CA ALA A 471 -16.04 -5.47 24.96
C ALA A 471 -14.93 -4.60 25.56
N GLN A 472 -14.93 -4.46 26.89
CA GLN A 472 -13.89 -3.80 27.68
C GLN A 472 -12.56 -4.59 27.62
N GLU A 473 -12.19 -5.11 26.47
CA GLU A 473 -11.06 -5.99 26.24
C GLU A 473 -9.88 -5.25 25.64
N VAL A 474 -8.68 -5.65 26.08
CA VAL A 474 -7.41 -5.18 25.55
C VAL A 474 -6.67 -6.38 24.98
N GLY A 475 -6.21 -6.24 23.75
CA GLY A 475 -5.38 -7.22 23.09
C GLY A 475 -3.93 -7.11 23.52
N CYS A 476 -3.15 -8.15 23.24
CA CYS A 476 -1.72 -8.13 23.45
C CYS A 476 -1.01 -8.47 22.14
N ILE A 477 0.32 -8.46 22.16
CA ILE A 477 1.09 -8.83 20.97
C ILE A 477 0.79 -10.24 20.47
N HIS A 478 0.51 -11.21 21.35
CA HIS A 478 0.24 -12.61 20.92
C HIS A 478 -1.09 -12.79 20.19
N THR A 479 -2.05 -11.90 20.46
CA THR A 479 -3.40 -11.96 19.86
C THR A 479 -3.57 -11.01 18.68
N THR A 480 -2.67 -10.04 18.54
CA THR A 480 -2.69 -9.06 17.43
C THR A 480 -1.62 -9.32 16.36
N GLN A 481 -0.66 -10.21 16.62
CA GLN A 481 0.38 -10.54 15.66
C GLN A 481 -0.19 -11.20 14.40
N GLY A 482 0.28 -10.71 13.24
CA GLY A 482 -0.12 -11.17 11.92
C GLY A 482 -1.29 -10.40 11.32
N TYR A 483 -2.10 -9.71 12.12
CA TYR A 483 -3.31 -9.04 11.64
C TYR A 483 -3.14 -7.53 11.41
N ASP A 484 -4.04 -7.00 10.57
CA ASP A 484 -4.15 -5.57 10.28
C ASP A 484 -5.44 -5.01 10.90
N LEU A 485 -5.32 -3.88 11.60
CA LEU A 485 -6.42 -3.10 12.19
C LEU A 485 -6.64 -1.82 11.40
N ASN A 486 -7.84 -1.25 11.43
CA ASN A 486 -8.05 0.06 10.82
C ASN A 486 -7.50 1.17 11.72
N TYR A 487 -7.81 1.12 13.01
CA TYR A 487 -7.19 1.96 14.04
C TYR A 487 -6.64 1.10 15.18
N ALA A 488 -5.46 1.45 15.69
CA ALA A 488 -4.87 0.79 16.85
C ALA A 488 -4.83 1.77 18.03
N GLY A 489 -5.49 1.43 19.14
CA GLY A 489 -5.37 2.15 20.39
C GLY A 489 -4.30 1.51 21.25
N ILE A 490 -3.12 2.12 21.34
CA ILE A 490 -1.97 1.58 22.06
C ILE A 490 -1.88 2.18 23.46
N ILE A 491 -1.92 1.32 24.46
CA ILE A 491 -1.69 1.66 25.87
C ILE A 491 -0.27 1.27 26.21
N PHE A 492 0.59 2.27 26.43
CA PHE A 492 1.91 2.08 27.04
C PHE A 492 1.71 1.91 28.54
N GLY A 493 1.90 0.68 29.01
CA GLY A 493 1.68 0.27 30.39
C GLY A 493 2.78 0.69 31.36
N PRO A 494 2.64 0.35 32.64
CA PRO A 494 3.60 0.68 33.70
C PRO A 494 4.93 -0.08 33.62
N GLU A 495 5.12 -0.99 32.68
CA GLU A 495 6.38 -1.71 32.44
C GLU A 495 7.40 -0.94 31.62
N ILE A 496 7.00 0.18 31.00
CA ILE A 496 7.85 1.03 30.17
C ILE A 496 7.75 2.49 30.63
N ILE A 497 8.89 3.09 30.94
CA ILE A 497 8.98 4.44 31.51
C ILE A 497 10.02 5.26 30.77
N TYR A 498 10.06 6.57 31.02
CA TYR A 498 11.13 7.42 30.57
C TYR A 498 11.90 7.99 31.75
N ASN A 499 13.22 7.79 31.75
CA ASN A 499 14.10 8.38 32.75
C ASN A 499 14.63 9.74 32.24
N PRO A 500 14.23 10.87 32.86
CA PRO A 500 14.65 12.19 32.42
C PRO A 500 16.14 12.49 32.71
N VAL A 501 16.80 11.71 33.56
CA VAL A 501 18.22 11.88 33.91
C VAL A 501 19.11 11.23 32.87
N SER A 502 18.88 9.95 32.55
CA SER A 502 19.58 9.25 31.46
C SER A 502 19.09 9.67 30.08
N ASN A 503 17.93 10.33 30.01
CA ASN A 503 17.23 10.72 28.79
C ASN A 503 16.91 9.50 27.91
N GLU A 504 16.57 8.37 28.53
CA GLU A 504 16.30 7.10 27.85
C GLU A 504 14.99 6.45 28.29
N ILE A 505 14.44 5.61 27.41
CA ILE A 505 13.37 4.68 27.77
C ILE A 505 13.96 3.54 28.61
N GLU A 506 13.32 3.23 29.73
CA GLU A 506 13.68 2.15 30.65
C GLU A 506 12.50 1.19 30.84
N ILE A 507 12.78 -0.03 31.29
CA ILE A 507 11.77 -1.05 31.56
C ILE A 507 11.74 -1.44 33.03
N ILE A 508 10.55 -1.64 33.56
CA ILE A 508 10.30 -2.15 34.92
C ILE A 508 9.94 -3.63 34.80
N LYS A 509 10.93 -4.50 35.04
CA LYS A 509 10.80 -5.95 34.86
C LYS A 509 9.65 -6.55 35.67
N GLU A 510 9.43 -6.04 36.87
CA GLU A 510 8.40 -6.51 37.82
C GLU A 510 6.98 -6.28 37.29
N ASN A 511 6.81 -5.28 36.42
CA ASN A 511 5.54 -4.94 35.80
C ASN A 511 5.31 -5.70 34.50
N TYR A 512 6.32 -6.34 33.91
CA TYR A 512 6.13 -7.16 32.71
C TYR A 512 5.73 -8.60 33.09
N ARG A 513 4.47 -8.94 32.80
CA ARG A 513 3.77 -10.16 33.25
C ARG A 513 3.75 -11.30 32.23
N ASP A 514 4.46 -11.19 31.10
CA ASP A 514 4.67 -12.35 30.21
C ASP A 514 5.75 -13.27 30.78
N ARG A 515 5.31 -14.34 31.47
CA ARG A 515 6.20 -15.36 32.05
C ARG A 515 7.10 -16.03 31.01
N ASN A 516 6.60 -16.33 29.82
CA ASN A 516 7.40 -16.97 28.76
C ASN A 516 8.36 -15.97 28.11
N GLY A 517 7.98 -14.68 28.11
CA GLY A 517 8.81 -13.57 27.68
C GLY A 517 9.94 -13.20 28.66
N THR A 518 9.92 -13.65 29.92
CA THR A 518 10.86 -13.19 30.97
C THR A 518 11.65 -14.28 31.68
N ALA A 519 11.12 -15.51 31.80
CA ALA A 519 11.62 -16.51 32.75
C ALA A 519 13.12 -16.84 32.65
N THR A 520 13.71 -16.73 31.46
CA THR A 520 15.13 -17.04 31.20
C THR A 520 15.99 -15.80 30.96
N ILE A 521 15.41 -14.59 30.97
CA ILE A 521 16.15 -13.37 30.71
C ILE A 521 16.85 -12.89 31.98
N ARG A 522 18.18 -12.88 31.92
CA ARG A 522 19.06 -12.38 32.98
C ARG A 522 19.51 -10.94 32.75
N ASP A 523 19.69 -10.56 31.49
CA ASP A 523 20.08 -9.21 31.09
C ASP A 523 18.84 -8.35 30.80
N ASN A 524 18.67 -7.26 31.53
CA ASN A 524 17.56 -6.34 31.35
C ASN A 524 17.62 -5.60 30.00
N ALA A 525 18.78 -5.47 29.36
CA ALA A 525 18.88 -4.86 28.03
C ALA A 525 18.14 -5.72 26.98
N ILE A 526 18.28 -7.04 27.03
CA ILE A 526 17.54 -7.97 26.16
C ILE A 526 16.03 -7.85 26.38
N LEU A 527 15.61 -7.73 27.65
CA LEU A 527 14.19 -7.55 27.96
C LEU A 527 13.66 -6.20 27.44
N LYS A 528 14.45 -5.12 27.57
CA LYS A 528 14.14 -3.80 27.00
C LYS A 528 13.94 -3.89 25.50
N ASP A 529 14.85 -4.55 24.78
CA ASP A 529 14.73 -4.73 23.32
C ASP A 529 13.45 -5.46 22.92
N TYR A 530 13.07 -6.54 23.62
CA TYR A 530 11.82 -7.23 23.34
C TYR A 530 10.59 -6.36 23.61
N ILE A 531 10.53 -5.67 24.75
CA ILE A 531 9.38 -4.80 25.08
C ILE A 531 9.28 -3.64 24.08
N VAL A 532 10.39 -3.00 23.73
CA VAL A 532 10.44 -1.95 22.72
C VAL A 532 9.98 -2.47 21.35
N ASN A 533 10.45 -3.64 20.93
CA ASN A 533 10.02 -4.26 19.67
C ASN A 533 8.54 -4.66 19.69
N ILE A 534 7.98 -5.07 20.84
CA ILE A 534 6.54 -5.30 21.00
C ILE A 534 5.78 -4.00 20.72
N TYR A 535 6.16 -2.88 21.35
CA TYR A 535 5.50 -1.59 21.14
C TYR A 535 5.62 -1.09 19.69
N LYS A 536 6.81 -1.18 19.07
CA LYS A 536 6.97 -0.90 17.63
C LYS A 536 6.03 -1.75 16.80
N THR A 537 5.95 -3.04 17.08
CA THR A 537 5.15 -3.98 16.31
C THR A 537 3.66 -3.69 16.41
N ILE A 538 3.15 -3.31 17.59
CA ILE A 538 1.71 -3.00 17.77
C ILE A 538 1.35 -1.60 17.24
N MET A 539 2.24 -0.61 17.34
CA MET A 539 2.02 0.72 16.77
C MET A 539 1.88 0.69 15.24
N LEU A 540 2.53 -0.27 14.57
CA LEU A 540 2.48 -0.44 13.11
C LEU A 540 1.29 -1.33 12.65
N ARG A 541 0.29 -1.60 13.51
CA ARG A 541 -0.88 -2.43 13.17
C ARG A 541 -2.05 -1.64 12.58
N GLY A 542 -2.17 -0.35 12.92
CA GLY A 542 -3.26 0.50 12.42
C GLY A 542 -3.00 0.98 11.00
N ILE A 543 -3.88 0.64 10.06
CA ILE A 543 -3.82 1.03 8.63
C ILE A 543 -4.08 2.53 8.48
N LEU A 544 -5.13 3.04 9.13
CA LEU A 544 -5.62 4.42 9.01
C LEU A 544 -5.07 5.33 10.11
N GLY A 545 -4.85 4.79 11.31
CA GLY A 545 -4.35 5.59 12.42
C GLY A 545 -3.91 4.79 13.63
N CYS A 546 -3.20 5.48 14.52
CA CYS A 546 -2.67 4.96 15.78
C CYS A 546 -2.93 6.00 16.89
N TYR A 547 -3.68 5.60 17.91
CA TYR A 547 -3.96 6.42 19.09
C TYR A 547 -3.17 5.91 20.25
N ILE A 548 -2.57 6.81 21.01
CA ILE A 548 -1.60 6.45 22.05
C ILE A 548 -2.04 7.04 23.37
N TYR A 549 -2.07 6.19 24.39
CA TYR A 549 -2.14 6.59 25.78
C TYR A 549 -0.93 6.05 26.53
N VAL A 550 -0.30 6.87 27.38
CA VAL A 550 0.92 6.51 28.10
C VAL A 550 0.70 6.65 29.61
N CYS A 551 0.89 5.57 30.37
CA CYS A 551 0.68 5.57 31.81
C CYS A 551 1.75 6.40 32.55
N ASP A 552 3.02 6.28 32.14
CA ASP A 552 4.12 7.06 32.74
C ASP A 552 4.10 8.53 32.29
N GLY A 553 4.12 9.45 33.25
CA GLY A 553 4.05 10.89 32.97
C GLY A 553 5.28 11.42 32.22
N ASN A 554 6.48 10.92 32.54
CA ASN A 554 7.71 11.35 31.86
C ASN A 554 7.74 10.88 30.41
N LEU A 555 7.36 9.61 30.16
CA LEU A 555 7.25 9.06 28.81
C LEU A 555 6.16 9.77 28.00
N ARG A 556 5.02 10.11 28.62
CA ARG A 556 3.98 10.92 27.99
C ARG A 556 4.51 12.29 27.58
N ASN A 557 5.27 12.95 28.46
CA ASN A 557 5.89 14.24 28.17
C ASN A 557 6.93 14.15 27.04
N TYR A 558 7.69 13.05 26.98
CA TYR A 558 8.59 12.77 25.86
C TYR A 558 7.81 12.61 24.54
N PHE A 559 6.74 11.81 24.54
CA PHE A 559 5.90 11.61 23.35
C PHE A 559 5.21 12.89 22.89
N ARG A 560 4.79 13.76 23.82
CA ARG A 560 4.17 15.06 23.50
C ARG A 560 5.09 15.98 22.69
N LYS A 561 6.41 15.81 22.75
CA LYS A 561 7.36 16.55 21.89
C LYS A 561 7.30 16.09 20.43
N HIS A 562 6.77 14.89 20.20
CA HIS A 562 6.85 14.19 18.92
C HIS A 562 5.50 13.82 18.31
N ILE A 563 4.42 13.92 19.08
CA ILE A 563 3.06 13.56 18.67
C ILE A 563 2.13 14.69 19.11
N TYR A 564 1.19 15.08 18.23
CA TYR A 564 0.15 16.05 18.56
C TYR A 564 -0.83 15.46 19.58
N LEU A 565 -1.21 16.27 20.57
CA LEU A 565 -2.25 15.88 21.51
C LEU A 565 -3.63 15.86 20.83
N PHE A 566 -4.51 15.01 21.34
CA PHE A 566 -5.92 15.04 20.99
C PHE A 566 -6.50 16.43 21.25
N LYS A 567 -7.22 16.97 20.26
CA LYS A 567 -7.76 18.35 20.23
C LYS A 567 -6.69 19.47 20.17
N GLU A 568 -5.40 19.15 20.03
CA GLU A 568 -4.39 20.15 19.69
C GLU A 568 -4.63 20.62 18.25
N ILE A 569 -4.75 21.94 18.05
CA ILE A 569 -4.81 22.49 16.70
C ILE A 569 -3.48 22.15 16.04
N LYS A 570 -3.52 21.34 14.98
CA LYS A 570 -2.41 21.21 14.04
C LYS A 570 -2.27 22.56 13.36
N ASN A 571 -1.63 23.52 14.03
CA ASN A 571 -1.15 24.69 13.34
C ASN A 571 -0.27 24.12 12.23
N PRO A 572 -0.54 24.40 10.95
CA PRO A 572 0.48 24.18 9.95
C PRO A 572 1.64 25.05 10.43
N ILE A 573 2.62 24.42 11.07
CA ILE A 573 3.95 24.97 11.11
C ILE A 573 4.29 24.99 9.63
N ILE A 574 4.01 26.13 8.99
CA ILE A 574 4.77 26.58 7.85
C ILE A 574 6.17 26.56 8.43
N GLU A 575 6.91 25.48 8.18
CA GLU A 575 8.35 25.49 8.33
C GLU A 575 8.83 26.57 7.37
N ILE A 576 8.80 27.82 7.83
CA ILE A 576 9.81 28.76 7.44
C ILE A 576 11.07 28.11 8.00
N ALA A 577 11.68 27.27 7.18
CA ALA A 577 12.97 26.67 7.44
C ALA A 577 13.93 27.81 7.81
N GLN A 578 14.12 28.03 9.11
CA GLN A 578 15.28 28.75 9.59
C GLN A 578 16.49 27.94 9.12
N PRO A 579 17.43 28.58 8.39
CA PRO A 579 18.24 27.91 7.41
C PRO A 579 19.18 26.92 8.10
N ARG A 580 19.02 25.62 7.78
CA ARG A 580 20.22 24.82 7.55
C ARG A 580 20.99 25.61 6.50
N ASN A 581 22.26 25.93 6.74
CA ASN A 581 23.15 26.51 5.74
C ASN A 581 23.34 25.50 4.59
N ILE A 582 22.28 25.25 3.82
CA ILE A 582 22.31 24.49 2.59
C ILE A 582 22.89 25.46 1.58
N LYS A 583 24.15 25.22 1.22
CA LYS A 583 24.77 25.95 0.13
C LYS A 583 23.96 25.65 -1.13
N LEU A 584 23.31 26.68 -1.66
CA LEU A 584 22.61 26.59 -2.92
C LEU A 584 23.66 26.46 -4.02
N ILE A 585 23.68 25.31 -4.67
CA ILE A 585 24.50 25.00 -5.82
C ILE A 585 23.59 25.08 -7.05
N PRO A 586 23.79 26.08 -7.93
CA PRO A 586 22.99 26.27 -9.12
C PRO A 586 22.88 25.01 -9.98
N PHE A 587 21.64 24.61 -10.26
CA PHE A 587 21.27 23.47 -11.11
C PHE A 587 21.75 22.10 -10.61
N GLU A 588 22.16 22.00 -9.35
CA GLU A 588 22.41 20.73 -8.66
C GLU A 588 21.33 20.50 -7.58
N ASN A 589 21.13 21.48 -6.70
CA ASN A 589 20.08 21.45 -5.68
C ASN A 589 19.19 22.71 -5.69
N SER A 590 19.43 23.64 -6.61
CA SER A 590 18.69 24.91 -6.64
C SER A 590 18.50 25.44 -8.06
N VAL A 591 17.44 26.21 -8.30
CA VAL A 591 17.17 26.87 -9.59
C VAL A 591 16.94 28.36 -9.41
N PRO A 592 17.12 29.20 -10.46
CA PRO A 592 16.77 30.61 -10.38
C PRO A 592 15.28 30.80 -10.08
N LEU A 593 14.95 31.58 -9.05
CA LEU A 593 13.60 32.02 -8.74
C LEU A 593 13.35 33.40 -9.35
N TYR A 594 12.43 33.49 -10.29
CA TYR A 594 12.01 34.74 -10.89
C TYR A 594 10.75 35.29 -10.21
N SER A 595 10.79 36.57 -9.85
CA SER A 595 9.72 37.35 -9.23
C SER A 595 8.67 37.78 -10.28
N LEU A 596 8.08 36.83 -11.00
CA LEU A 596 7.02 37.14 -11.96
C LEU A 596 5.69 37.29 -11.22
N LYS A 597 5.13 38.52 -11.14
CA LYS A 597 3.73 38.71 -10.71
C LYS A 597 2.82 38.32 -11.86
N VAL A 598 2.52 37.03 -11.98
CA VAL A 598 1.58 36.54 -12.99
C VAL A 598 0.18 36.68 -12.42
N ALA A 599 -0.66 37.56 -12.98
CA ALA A 599 -2.06 37.63 -12.59
C ALA A 599 -2.84 36.45 -13.16
N ALA A 600 -3.55 35.72 -12.31
CA ALA A 600 -4.56 34.76 -12.73
C ALA A 600 -5.85 35.46 -13.22
N GLY A 601 -5.72 36.30 -14.24
CA GLY A 601 -6.76 37.05 -14.96
C GLY A 601 -6.23 37.49 -16.33
N GLU A 602 -6.68 38.63 -16.87
CA GLU A 602 -6.12 39.23 -18.10
C GLU A 602 -4.62 39.59 -17.94
N PHE A 603 -3.91 39.70 -19.08
CA PHE A 603 -2.49 40.05 -19.18
C PHE A 603 -2.13 41.27 -18.32
N LYS A 604 -1.15 41.16 -17.41
CA LYS A 604 -0.64 42.27 -16.59
C LYS A 604 0.87 42.50 -16.75
N PHE A 605 1.27 43.77 -16.74
CA PHE A 605 2.66 44.24 -16.85
C PHE A 605 3.54 43.75 -15.68
N ASN A 606 4.78 43.37 -15.99
CA ASN A 606 5.84 43.22 -15.00
C ASN A 606 7.07 44.04 -15.42
N ASP A 607 7.65 44.75 -14.44
CA ASP A 607 8.94 45.42 -14.59
C ASP A 607 10.04 44.41 -14.95
N ASN A 608 11.01 44.87 -15.75
CA ASN A 608 12.14 44.10 -16.29
C ASN A 608 12.76 43.08 -15.30
N ILE A 609 13.08 41.88 -15.81
CA ILE A 609 13.71 40.78 -15.07
C ILE A 609 15.13 41.18 -14.65
N PRO A 610 15.37 41.50 -13.36
CA PRO A 610 16.20 40.59 -12.55
C PRO A 610 15.95 40.62 -11.02
N GLU A 611 15.97 39.44 -10.40
CA GLU A 611 16.86 39.17 -9.25
C GLU A 611 17.16 37.66 -9.20
N LYS A 612 18.45 37.31 -9.26
CA LYS A 612 18.95 35.91 -9.26
C LYS A 612 19.06 35.39 -7.83
N ASN A 613 17.91 35.19 -7.17
CA ASN A 613 17.88 34.37 -5.96
C ASN A 613 17.62 32.92 -6.37
N PHE A 614 18.46 32.00 -5.90
CA PHE A 614 18.26 30.57 -6.13
C PHE A 614 17.29 30.05 -5.07
N ILE A 615 16.37 29.19 -5.47
CA ILE A 615 15.49 28.46 -4.55
C ILE A 615 15.92 27.01 -4.51
N LEU A 616 15.92 26.43 -3.31
CA LEU A 616 16.17 25.01 -3.14
C LEU A 616 15.08 24.21 -3.85
N VAL A 617 15.47 23.19 -4.59
CA VAL A 617 14.54 22.24 -5.19
C VAL A 617 14.54 20.97 -4.34
N PRO A 618 13.37 20.39 -4.00
CA PRO A 618 13.26 19.20 -3.17
C PRO A 618 14.14 18.04 -3.67
N GLU A 619 14.68 17.25 -2.73
CA GLU A 619 15.51 16.10 -3.05
C GLU A 619 14.75 15.09 -3.94
N GLY A 620 15.41 14.59 -4.98
CA GLY A 620 14.83 13.65 -5.94
C GLY A 620 14.22 14.30 -7.20
N VAL A 621 14.11 15.63 -7.25
CA VAL A 621 13.74 16.34 -8.49
C VAL A 621 14.99 16.52 -9.36
N LYS A 622 14.97 15.97 -10.58
CA LYS A 622 16.06 16.19 -11.55
C LYS A 622 15.93 17.58 -12.15
N ILE A 623 16.90 18.46 -11.88
CA ILE A 623 16.97 19.79 -12.45
C ILE A 623 18.11 19.92 -13.47
N THR A 624 17.92 20.81 -14.45
CA THR A 624 18.90 21.14 -15.49
C THR A 624 19.02 22.65 -15.61
N LYS A 625 19.98 23.14 -16.40
CA LYS A 625 20.16 24.59 -16.69
C LYS A 625 18.95 25.26 -17.37
N GLU A 626 18.03 24.46 -17.89
CA GLU A 626 16.79 24.92 -18.52
C GLU A 626 15.66 25.16 -17.52
N HIS A 627 15.86 24.80 -16.24
CA HIS A 627 14.83 24.94 -15.21
C HIS A 627 14.91 26.28 -14.48
N PHE A 628 13.74 26.82 -14.16
CA PHE A 628 13.57 28.02 -13.35
C PHE A 628 12.27 27.94 -12.53
N ALA A 629 12.20 28.67 -11.43
CA ALA A 629 11.02 28.72 -10.57
C ALA A 629 10.33 30.09 -10.64
N CYS A 630 9.01 30.11 -10.45
CA CYS A 630 8.22 31.33 -10.34
C CYS A 630 7.19 31.19 -9.24
N LYS A 631 6.94 32.27 -8.50
CA LYS A 631 5.79 32.35 -7.60
C LYS A 631 4.54 32.69 -8.41
N ILE A 632 3.51 31.86 -8.30
CA ILE A 632 2.26 32.01 -9.05
C ILE A 632 1.25 32.78 -8.21
N TYR A 633 0.56 33.76 -8.81
CA TYR A 633 -0.44 34.57 -8.13
C TYR A 633 -1.83 34.46 -8.79
N GLY A 634 -2.84 34.26 -7.96
CA GLY A 634 -4.26 34.17 -8.27
C GLY A 634 -4.78 32.77 -8.63
N ASN A 635 -6.11 32.64 -8.76
CA ASN A 635 -6.83 31.36 -8.62
C ASN A 635 -7.32 30.68 -9.91
N SER A 636 -7.09 31.27 -11.08
CA SER A 636 -7.52 30.69 -12.36
C SER A 636 -6.84 29.35 -12.72
N MET A 637 -5.79 28.96 -11.99
CA MET A 637 -5.06 27.69 -12.17
C MET A 637 -5.04 26.83 -10.89
N ASN A 638 -5.94 27.08 -9.93
CA ASN A 638 -5.92 26.44 -8.60
C ASN A 638 -6.15 24.92 -8.58
N LYS A 639 -6.50 24.28 -9.71
CA LYS A 639 -6.45 22.82 -9.87
C LYS A 639 -5.02 22.29 -10.02
N ILE A 640 -4.07 23.15 -10.38
CA ILE A 640 -2.68 22.79 -10.69
C ILE A 640 -1.69 23.50 -9.75
N VAL A 641 -1.89 24.79 -9.48
CA VAL A 641 -1.05 25.60 -8.57
C VAL A 641 -1.94 26.57 -7.80
N GLN A 642 -1.90 26.53 -6.47
CA GLN A 642 -2.66 27.45 -5.62
C GLN A 642 -2.02 28.85 -5.59
N ASP A 643 -2.81 29.87 -5.25
CA ASP A 643 -2.32 31.24 -5.10
C ASP A 643 -1.16 31.31 -4.09
N GLY A 644 -0.06 31.94 -4.48
CA GLY A 644 1.14 32.11 -3.67
C GLY A 644 2.12 30.94 -3.68
N GLN A 645 1.79 29.79 -4.29
CA GLN A 645 2.73 28.67 -4.42
C GLN A 645 3.84 28.95 -5.44
N ILE A 646 4.98 28.28 -5.29
CA ILE A 646 6.10 28.35 -6.22
C ILE A 646 6.02 27.15 -7.16
N ALA A 647 6.12 27.39 -8.46
CA ALA A 647 6.12 26.36 -9.48
C ALA A 647 7.45 26.35 -10.25
N LEU A 648 7.91 25.16 -10.59
CA LEU A 648 9.06 24.87 -11.43
C LEU A 648 8.63 24.79 -12.89
N PHE A 649 9.38 25.45 -13.75
CA PHE A 649 9.18 25.49 -15.19
C PHE A 649 10.49 25.16 -15.91
N LYS A 650 10.35 24.71 -17.14
CA LYS A 650 11.45 24.53 -18.09
C LYS A 650 11.33 25.57 -19.21
N TRP A 651 12.43 26.24 -19.57
CA TRP A 651 12.47 27.13 -20.73
C TRP A 651 12.04 26.40 -21.99
N TYR A 652 11.16 27.05 -22.76
CA TYR A 652 10.64 26.48 -23.99
C TYR A 652 11.62 26.72 -25.15
N ASP A 653 12.09 25.64 -25.79
CA ASP A 653 13.09 25.64 -26.87
C ASP A 653 12.56 25.10 -28.22
N GLY A 654 11.36 24.49 -28.26
CA GLY A 654 10.76 23.97 -29.49
C GLY A 654 9.72 22.88 -29.24
N GLY A 655 8.98 22.47 -30.28
CA GLY A 655 8.00 21.37 -30.20
C GLY A 655 6.51 21.76 -30.19
N SER A 656 5.63 20.78 -29.98
CA SER A 656 4.18 21.01 -29.85
C SER A 656 3.84 21.47 -28.44
N ARG A 657 2.91 22.42 -28.33
CA ARG A 657 2.50 23.03 -27.05
C ARG A 657 1.06 22.67 -26.67
N ASN A 658 0.34 21.95 -27.54
CA ASN A 658 -1.07 21.66 -27.33
C ASN A 658 -1.28 20.74 -26.12
N GLY A 659 -2.13 21.17 -25.19
CA GLY A 659 -2.39 20.50 -23.93
C GLY A 659 -1.32 20.71 -22.86
N LEU A 660 -0.27 21.50 -23.14
CA LEU A 660 0.75 21.81 -22.15
C LEU A 660 0.37 23.04 -21.34
N MET A 661 0.78 23.02 -20.08
CA MET A 661 0.65 24.14 -19.15
C MET A 661 1.84 25.07 -19.33
N VAL A 662 1.60 26.31 -19.77
CA VAL A 662 2.67 27.20 -20.23
C VAL A 662 2.58 28.59 -19.63
N ILE A 663 3.75 29.23 -19.50
CA ILE A 663 3.86 30.67 -19.33
C ILE A 663 3.86 31.30 -20.73
N ALA A 664 2.79 32.03 -21.03
CA ALA A 664 2.64 32.78 -22.27
C ALA A 664 2.91 34.27 -22.03
N GLU A 665 3.69 34.88 -22.92
CA GLU A 665 3.98 36.31 -22.99
C GLU A 665 3.24 36.95 -24.17
N TYR A 666 2.66 38.13 -23.95
CA TYR A 666 1.98 38.90 -24.99
C TYR A 666 2.24 40.41 -24.81
N TYR A 667 2.69 41.11 -25.87
CA TYR A 667 2.94 42.57 -25.83
C TYR A 667 2.83 43.25 -27.21
N ASP A 668 2.62 44.58 -27.22
CA ASP A 668 2.46 45.45 -28.41
C ASP A 668 3.74 46.25 -28.71
N HIS A 669 4.04 46.52 -29.99
CA HIS A 669 5.22 47.26 -30.42
C HIS A 669 5.10 48.79 -30.22
N GLN A 670 3.90 49.34 -30.05
CA GLN A 670 3.70 50.78 -29.80
C GLN A 670 3.87 51.19 -28.32
N ASP A 671 4.05 50.22 -27.42
CA ASP A 671 4.02 50.39 -25.95
C ASP A 671 5.39 50.06 -25.30
N LEU A 672 6.48 50.49 -25.95
CA LEU A 672 7.88 50.22 -25.54
C LEU A 672 8.23 50.72 -24.13
N ASP A 673 7.43 51.63 -23.56
CA ASP A 673 7.62 52.20 -22.22
C ASP A 673 6.92 51.41 -21.09
N ASN A 674 5.99 50.48 -21.38
CA ASN A 674 5.14 49.84 -20.35
C ASN A 674 5.46 48.35 -20.05
N GLY A 675 6.20 47.62 -20.90
CA GLY A 675 6.72 46.26 -20.59
C GLY A 675 5.88 45.05 -21.04
N SER A 676 6.40 43.83 -20.86
CA SER A 676 5.75 42.57 -21.28
C SER A 676 4.71 42.07 -20.27
N CYS A 677 3.62 41.46 -20.75
CA CYS A 677 2.61 40.80 -19.90
C CYS A 677 2.68 39.27 -19.96
N TYR A 678 2.59 38.60 -18.81
CA TYR A 678 2.68 37.12 -18.71
C TYR A 678 1.41 36.50 -18.12
N THR A 679 1.02 35.32 -18.60
CA THR A 679 -0.06 34.49 -18.01
C THR A 679 0.33 33.01 -17.96
N PHE A 680 -0.17 32.29 -16.95
CA PHE A 680 -0.01 30.84 -16.81
C PHE A 680 -1.34 30.14 -17.12
N LYS A 681 -1.39 29.32 -18.18
CA LYS A 681 -2.60 28.68 -18.73
C LYS A 681 -2.27 27.36 -19.44
N GLU A 682 -3.28 26.52 -19.66
CA GLU A 682 -3.15 25.40 -20.60
C GLU A 682 -3.27 25.91 -22.04
N TYR A 683 -2.34 25.54 -22.90
CA TYR A 683 -2.24 26.04 -24.27
C TYR A 683 -2.92 25.12 -25.28
N TYR A 684 -3.72 25.70 -26.17
CA TYR A 684 -4.18 25.06 -27.40
C TYR A 684 -4.01 26.00 -28.59
N SER A 685 -3.62 25.44 -29.72
CA SER A 685 -3.64 26.09 -31.01
C SER A 685 -4.49 25.29 -31.99
N GLN A 686 -5.37 26.01 -32.67
CA GLN A 686 -6.07 25.56 -33.86
C GLN A 686 -5.32 26.09 -35.09
N LYS A 687 -5.00 25.20 -36.04
CA LYS A 687 -4.29 25.53 -37.28
C LYS A 687 -5.17 25.20 -38.46
N ALA A 688 -5.28 26.12 -39.43
CA ALA A 688 -5.90 25.86 -40.72
C ALA A 688 -4.81 25.49 -41.73
N ILE A 689 -5.06 24.44 -42.52
CA ILE A 689 -4.13 23.94 -43.54
C ILE A 689 -4.67 24.38 -44.90
N SER A 690 -3.85 25.08 -45.70
CA SER A 690 -4.09 25.31 -47.13
C SER A 690 -3.00 24.62 -47.95
N GLU A 691 -3.26 24.35 -49.23
CA GLU A 691 -2.43 23.48 -50.08
C GLU A 691 -0.96 23.94 -50.25
N GLU A 692 -0.60 25.18 -49.88
CA GLU A 692 0.79 25.67 -50.02
C GLU A 692 1.41 26.27 -48.74
N SER A 693 0.70 26.42 -47.60
CA SER A 693 1.32 26.74 -46.29
C SER A 693 0.39 26.54 -45.07
N TRP A 694 0.99 26.46 -43.86
CA TRP A 694 0.27 26.35 -42.58
C TRP A 694 0.20 27.69 -41.86
N HIS A 695 -0.98 28.07 -41.36
CA HIS A 695 -1.16 29.29 -40.56
C HIS A 695 -1.88 28.97 -39.24
N HIS A 696 -1.56 29.71 -38.17
CA HIS A 696 -2.29 29.63 -36.91
C HIS A 696 -3.64 30.36 -37.06
N GLU A 697 -4.76 29.66 -36.85
CA GLU A 697 -6.11 30.23 -36.98
C GLU A 697 -6.53 30.92 -35.67
N LYS A 698 -6.25 30.29 -34.53
CA LYS A 698 -6.53 30.83 -33.18
C LYS A 698 -5.65 30.16 -32.11
N ILE A 699 -5.25 30.92 -31.09
CA ILE A 699 -4.64 30.39 -29.86
C ILE A 699 -5.65 30.53 -28.72
N ILE A 700 -5.84 29.45 -27.96
CA ILE A 700 -6.75 29.37 -26.82
C ILE A 700 -5.94 29.03 -25.58
N LEU A 701 -5.98 29.90 -24.57
CA LEU A 701 -5.34 29.71 -23.27
C LEU A 701 -6.41 29.45 -22.21
N LYS A 702 -6.50 28.22 -21.72
CA LYS A 702 -7.58 27.76 -20.84
C LYS A 702 -7.21 27.85 -19.36
N PRO A 703 -8.10 28.38 -18.50
CA PRO A 703 -7.93 28.28 -17.06
C PRO A 703 -8.14 26.84 -16.57
N LYS A 704 -7.47 26.48 -15.48
CA LYS A 704 -7.67 25.22 -14.75
C LYS A 704 -8.04 25.53 -13.31
N SER A 705 -9.26 26.03 -13.13
CA SER A 705 -9.78 26.39 -11.82
C SER A 705 -10.94 25.49 -11.38
N PHE A 706 -11.12 25.36 -10.07
CA PHE A 706 -12.35 24.85 -9.46
C PHE A 706 -13.52 25.83 -9.65
N ASP A 707 -13.22 27.13 -9.85
CA ASP A 707 -14.22 28.14 -10.19
C ASP A 707 -14.46 28.16 -11.71
N THR A 708 -15.70 27.91 -12.11
CA THR A 708 -16.11 27.86 -13.52
C THR A 708 -16.36 29.23 -14.13
N SER A 709 -16.25 30.32 -13.35
CA SER A 709 -16.43 31.70 -13.85
C SER A 709 -15.26 32.20 -14.71
N TYR A 710 -14.08 31.59 -14.60
CA TYR A 710 -12.92 31.94 -15.42
C TYR A 710 -13.11 31.50 -16.88
N GLN A 711 -12.97 32.43 -17.81
CA GLN A 711 -13.12 32.18 -19.26
C GLN A 711 -11.79 31.92 -19.96
N ASP A 712 -11.87 31.24 -21.11
CA ASP A 712 -10.74 31.02 -22.01
C ASP A 712 -10.25 32.35 -22.58
N ILE A 713 -8.94 32.59 -22.57
CA ILE A 713 -8.34 33.72 -23.28
C ILE A 713 -8.08 33.30 -24.71
N ILE A 714 -8.65 34.04 -25.66
CA ILE A 714 -8.55 33.68 -27.07
C ILE A 714 -7.81 34.78 -27.85
N ILE A 715 -6.78 34.37 -28.61
CA ILE A 715 -5.94 35.26 -29.40
C ILE A 715 -6.11 34.89 -30.88
N ASP A 716 -6.63 35.85 -31.66
CA ASP A 716 -6.95 35.68 -33.07
C ASP A 716 -5.75 35.93 -33.98
N SER A 717 -5.79 35.37 -35.19
CA SER A 717 -4.73 35.48 -36.21
C SER A 717 -4.35 36.94 -36.56
N ASN A 718 -5.31 37.86 -36.60
CA ASN A 718 -5.04 39.28 -36.82
C ASN A 718 -4.23 39.91 -35.67
N SER A 719 -4.50 39.51 -34.43
CA SER A 719 -3.83 40.00 -33.22
C SER A 719 -2.45 39.37 -32.98
N ILE A 720 -2.13 38.26 -33.67
CA ILE A 720 -0.81 37.61 -33.67
C ILE A 720 0.17 38.32 -34.61
N ASN A 721 -0.34 38.97 -35.66
CA ASN A 721 0.48 39.74 -36.62
C ASN A 721 0.78 41.16 -36.13
N GLU A 722 -0.07 41.75 -35.28
CA GLU A 722 0.12 43.09 -34.69
C GLU A 722 0.90 43.08 -33.36
N LYS A 723 0.85 41.98 -32.59
CA LYS A 723 1.45 41.85 -31.25
C LYS A 723 2.31 40.60 -31.14
N ARG A 724 3.44 40.68 -30.42
CA ARG A 724 4.36 39.53 -30.30
C ARG A 724 3.88 38.58 -29.20
N PHE A 725 3.38 37.41 -29.61
CA PHE A 725 3.06 36.30 -28.70
C PHE A 725 4.24 35.32 -28.62
N SER A 726 4.65 34.94 -27.41
CA SER A 726 5.65 33.88 -27.23
C SER A 726 5.38 33.01 -26.01
N VAL A 727 5.76 31.74 -26.07
CA VAL A 727 5.75 30.86 -24.91
C VAL A 727 7.14 30.85 -24.31
N LYS A 728 7.24 31.10 -23.01
CA LYS A 728 8.52 31.21 -22.30
C LYS A 728 8.90 29.93 -21.57
N GLY A 729 7.94 29.24 -20.97
CA GLY A 729 8.23 28.02 -20.25
C GLY A 729 7.05 27.06 -20.16
N ILE A 730 7.38 25.79 -19.96
CA ILE A 730 6.43 24.70 -19.73
C ILE A 730 6.50 24.32 -18.25
N PHE A 731 5.34 24.15 -17.63
CA PHE A 731 5.22 23.71 -16.25
C PHE A 731 5.74 22.28 -16.07
N ASP A 732 6.57 22.10 -15.06
CA ASP A 732 7.00 20.78 -14.59
C ASP A 732 6.16 20.37 -13.37
N ARG A 733 6.25 21.16 -12.28
CA ARG A 733 5.62 20.84 -10.99
C ARG A 733 5.53 22.04 -10.05
N VAL A 734 4.76 21.88 -8.97
CA VAL A 734 4.83 22.76 -7.80
C VAL A 734 6.04 22.38 -6.95
N ILE A 735 6.77 23.37 -6.46
CA ILE A 735 7.79 23.21 -5.43
C ILE A 735 7.10 23.49 -4.09
N GLU A 736 6.82 22.44 -3.33
CA GLU A 736 6.48 22.55 -1.92
C GLU A 736 7.80 22.69 -1.17
N LEU A 737 8.06 23.90 -0.67
CA LEU A 737 9.22 24.18 0.18
C LEU A 737 8.98 23.65 1.59
#